data_AF-A0A8J7UG82-F1
#
_entry.id   AF-A0A8J7UG82-F1
#
_cell.length_a   1.000
_cell.length_b   1.000
_cell.length_c   1.000
_cell.angle_alpha   90.00
_cell.angle_beta   90.00
_cell.angle_gamma   90.00
#
_symmetry.space_group_name_H-M   'P 1'
#
loop_
_entity.id
_entity.type
_entity.pdbx_description
1 polymer ?
#
loop_
_entity_poly.entity_id
_entity_poly.type
_entity_poly.pdbx_seq_one_letter_code
_entity_poly.pdbx_strand_id
1 'polypeptide(L)'
;TVIYYNYVLPSAAHELLSAASIMGITVRIGLLFHAPHRGRLVDLIWVPRGFASEEEFVSFLYTQEMQALMGNGRAATRWLEKRILRLARSWNGSERVHFAAMLGVEPAPLDEQEFLSFVGSGQASILHLAEFIYKKLFPLMQEKASSLAHDAADMEKSEEERAEAQKQLARLDHLTIEALLKRLNDPELFPESQWMQEACTSPDCPAILNMSPYKLLKHLWDLKSGSRVTLNLARLDATDVLELLWDCKGLITHLELFNLKDWQNGSLEALPEINALQRAVNDSSIPRLKSLVVHMIEKEAGLGSPDQDRLRKLRIMLQNLPVLCEYYQASKLRATMGTDSTSRPGYHFGMGLAYPETLPLQARRELNRRRRGAHLILPLKTELLEQVTYTPRSPEEEDPPLTTWIRSLPGMHRFGEQKQTEWTPVSENTVVNRSGRCTSAYGRLRGLRGCVVTLGGNSNFSSNGFIALPKEEERIWEKLPYLATGPANVLRVCAGFFLAWACFMFTQPGMLAWLGAPLWFFITFLRVTLQSVLGSGGLHRSSMLRWNNYVSWSDVCITLMYSGPAVLLLEPVLRVFVLERWLGCTASSAPFTVYAILTLAYGLYKAFAHALRGYPLKAQMIDLALTPLCVPVVLLFHWLLATVLGMLGDIPSLPLFAVFVTKVGCDAVIGFGGGIFDKENNLRRRMEDCHILLDGMLSLYSRMTSLFPERDAGSLLADPAALKRLLDDRAPDIWQELVVNALDLMHVWYFQPRANYALSRHMRRLTAEERTVFLNMQQVLRMEKQISQILINGLAGRGFANALSFYLSRRGEYLASVEQLAAEHSA
;
A
#
# COMPACT_ATOMS: atom_id res chain seq x y z
N THR A 1 5.78 -10.55 -5.49
CA THR A 1 5.54 -11.59 -6.51
C THR A 1 4.20 -12.20 -6.24
N VAL A 2 3.35 -12.35 -7.26
CA VAL A 2 2.08 -13.08 -7.19
C VAL A 2 2.31 -14.42 -7.84
N ILE A 3 1.92 -15.50 -7.17
CA ILE A 3 2.20 -16.87 -7.59
C ILE A 3 0.91 -17.49 -8.14
N TYR A 4 0.97 -18.01 -9.37
CA TYR A 4 -0.07 -18.83 -9.97
C TYR A 4 0.41 -20.29 -10.03
N TYR A 5 -0.50 -21.23 -9.85
CA TYR A 5 -0.18 -22.66 -9.88
C TYR A 5 -0.23 -23.18 -11.32
N ASN A 6 0.86 -23.79 -11.79
CA ASN A 6 1.04 -24.44 -13.10
C ASN A 6 0.87 -23.57 -14.37
N TYR A 7 -0.05 -22.61 -14.41
CA TYR A 7 -0.29 -21.73 -15.56
C TYR A 7 -0.92 -20.39 -15.15
N VAL A 8 -0.78 -19.38 -16.01
CA VAL A 8 -1.45 -18.08 -15.89
C VAL A 8 -2.18 -17.76 -17.20
N LEU A 9 -3.38 -17.19 -17.11
CA LEU A 9 -4.08 -16.68 -18.30
C LEU A 9 -3.46 -15.34 -18.72
N PRO A 10 -3.18 -15.11 -20.01
CA PRO A 10 -2.63 -13.83 -20.47
C PRO A 10 -3.47 -12.62 -20.07
N SER A 11 -4.81 -12.75 -20.09
CA SER A 11 -5.72 -11.69 -19.63
C SER A 11 -5.57 -11.37 -18.15
N ALA A 12 -5.47 -12.39 -17.29
CA ALA A 12 -5.27 -12.21 -15.85
C ALA A 12 -3.88 -11.60 -15.55
N ALA A 13 -2.85 -11.98 -16.32
CA ALA A 13 -1.54 -11.39 -16.21
C ALA A 13 -1.55 -9.89 -16.60
N HIS A 14 -2.22 -9.56 -17.69
CA HIS A 14 -2.39 -8.18 -18.14
C HIS A 14 -3.15 -7.34 -17.11
N GLU A 15 -4.30 -7.82 -16.63
CA GLU A 15 -5.09 -7.13 -15.59
C GLU A 15 -4.26 -6.86 -14.32
N LEU A 16 -3.51 -7.86 -13.86
CA LEU A 16 -2.69 -7.75 -12.66
C LEU A 16 -1.55 -6.72 -12.83
N LEU A 17 -0.88 -6.72 -13.97
CA LEU A 17 0.21 -5.77 -14.26
C LEU A 17 -0.34 -4.35 -14.42
N SER A 18 -1.42 -4.17 -15.17
CA SER A 18 -2.10 -2.87 -15.33
C SER A 18 -2.58 -2.32 -13.98
N ALA A 19 -3.21 -3.14 -13.14
CA ALA A 19 -3.64 -2.74 -11.80
C ALA A 19 -2.45 -2.36 -10.90
N ALA A 20 -1.34 -3.09 -11.00
CA ALA A 20 -0.12 -2.79 -10.26
C ALA A 20 0.51 -1.46 -10.68
N SER A 21 0.57 -1.19 -11.99
CA SER A 21 1.05 0.06 -12.57
C SER A 21 0.22 1.26 -12.08
N ILE A 22 -1.12 1.16 -12.12
CA ILE A 22 -2.04 2.19 -11.61
C ILE A 22 -1.78 2.46 -10.11
N MET A 23 -1.51 1.42 -9.33
CA MET A 23 -1.24 1.56 -7.88
C MET A 23 0.20 1.97 -7.55
N GLY A 24 1.10 2.05 -8.53
CA GLY A 24 2.52 2.29 -8.31
C GLY A 24 3.22 1.16 -7.54
N ILE A 25 2.73 -0.09 -7.67
CA ILE A 25 3.26 -1.27 -6.98
C ILE A 25 4.05 -2.11 -7.99
N THR A 26 5.27 -2.51 -7.63
CA THR A 26 6.03 -3.47 -8.47
C THR A 26 5.49 -4.89 -8.29
N VAL A 27 4.86 -5.43 -9.32
CA VAL A 27 4.39 -6.82 -9.35
C VAL A 27 5.26 -7.68 -10.27
N ARG A 28 5.42 -8.94 -9.89
CA ARG A 28 6.06 -9.98 -10.70
C ARG A 28 5.20 -11.22 -10.64
N ILE A 29 4.97 -11.86 -11.77
CA ILE A 29 4.15 -13.08 -11.87
C ILE A 29 5.10 -14.28 -11.80
N GLY A 30 4.83 -15.18 -10.86
CA GLY A 30 5.53 -16.45 -10.73
C GLY A 30 4.60 -17.63 -11.01
N LEU A 31 5.15 -18.72 -11.53
CA LEU A 31 4.46 -19.98 -11.73
C LEU A 31 5.03 -21.03 -10.78
N LEU A 32 4.17 -21.64 -9.97
CA LEU A 32 4.53 -22.76 -9.10
C LEU A 32 4.31 -24.07 -9.85
N PHE A 33 5.37 -24.86 -9.98
CA PHE A 33 5.35 -26.19 -10.57
C PHE A 33 5.70 -27.23 -9.51
N HIS A 34 5.12 -28.42 -9.65
CA HIS A 34 5.43 -29.58 -8.80
C HIS A 34 6.39 -30.52 -9.53
N ALA A 35 7.42 -31.00 -8.83
CA ALA A 35 8.36 -31.98 -9.36
C ALA A 35 8.57 -33.14 -8.36
N PRO A 36 8.75 -34.40 -8.81
CA PRO A 36 8.97 -35.53 -7.94
C PRO A 36 10.41 -35.55 -7.39
N HIS A 37 10.54 -35.71 -6.08
CA HIS A 37 11.79 -35.92 -5.35
C HIS A 37 11.55 -36.94 -4.22
N ARG A 38 12.31 -38.06 -4.23
CA ARG A 38 12.24 -39.12 -3.19
C ARG A 38 10.80 -39.60 -2.88
N GLY A 39 9.97 -39.76 -3.91
CA GLY A 39 8.58 -40.21 -3.78
C GLY A 39 7.55 -39.13 -3.40
N ARG A 40 7.99 -37.89 -3.17
CA ARG A 40 7.13 -36.74 -2.84
C ARG A 40 7.19 -35.67 -3.92
N LEU A 41 6.21 -34.78 -3.95
CA LEU A 41 6.25 -33.59 -4.80
C LEU A 41 6.87 -32.41 -4.06
N VAL A 42 7.81 -31.73 -4.72
CA VAL A 42 8.43 -30.47 -4.25
C VAL A 42 7.98 -29.32 -5.13
N ASP A 43 7.85 -28.15 -4.50
CA ASP A 43 7.31 -26.96 -5.16
C ASP A 43 8.45 -26.04 -5.60
N LEU A 44 8.46 -25.73 -6.90
CA LEU A 44 9.42 -24.84 -7.55
C LEU A 44 8.68 -23.65 -8.14
N ILE A 45 8.98 -22.45 -7.66
CA ILE A 45 8.39 -21.21 -8.14
C ILE A 45 9.34 -20.58 -9.15
N TRP A 46 8.92 -20.54 -10.41
CA TRP A 46 9.64 -19.92 -11.51
C TRP A 46 9.09 -18.51 -11.79
N VAL A 47 9.96 -17.51 -11.77
CA VAL A 47 9.66 -16.11 -12.05
C VAL A 47 10.56 -15.65 -13.19
N PRO A 48 10.07 -15.57 -14.43
CA PRO A 48 10.86 -15.06 -15.56
C PRO A 48 11.21 -13.58 -15.34
N ARG A 49 12.38 -13.15 -15.83
CA ARG A 49 12.88 -11.77 -15.70
C ARG A 49 13.51 -11.30 -17.02
N GLY A 50 13.91 -10.03 -17.03
CA GLY A 50 14.56 -9.41 -18.18
C GLY A 50 13.56 -8.99 -19.25
N PHE A 51 12.47 -8.37 -18.82
CA PHE A 51 11.50 -7.68 -19.69
C PHE A 51 11.67 -6.18 -19.44
N ALA A 52 11.72 -5.40 -20.50
CA ALA A 52 11.80 -3.94 -20.47
C ALA A 52 10.44 -3.29 -20.16
N SER A 53 9.35 -3.93 -20.58
CA SER A 53 7.97 -3.44 -20.36
C SER A 53 7.01 -4.57 -19.97
N GLU A 54 5.85 -4.18 -19.45
CA GLU A 54 4.75 -5.11 -19.14
C GLU A 54 4.21 -5.77 -20.42
N GLU A 55 4.16 -5.03 -21.52
CA GLU A 55 3.75 -5.51 -22.84
C GLU A 55 4.68 -6.61 -23.35
N GLU A 56 6.00 -6.48 -23.14
CA GLU A 56 6.96 -7.52 -23.52
C GLU A 56 6.70 -8.82 -22.77
N PHE A 57 6.41 -8.75 -21.46
CA PHE A 57 6.03 -9.93 -20.68
C PHE A 57 4.73 -10.58 -21.19
N VAL A 58 3.72 -9.77 -21.50
CA VAL A 58 2.46 -10.28 -22.05
C VAL A 58 2.69 -10.93 -23.42
N SER A 59 3.49 -10.32 -24.29
CA SER A 59 3.87 -10.89 -25.60
C SER A 59 4.59 -12.23 -25.46
N PHE A 60 5.45 -12.36 -24.45
CA PHE A 60 6.14 -13.62 -24.12
C PHE A 60 5.14 -14.74 -23.77
N LEU A 61 4.03 -14.43 -23.09
CA LEU A 61 2.99 -15.41 -22.80
C LEU A 61 2.29 -15.93 -24.06
N TYR A 62 2.32 -15.19 -25.19
CA TYR A 62 1.74 -15.62 -26.46
C TYR A 62 2.71 -16.43 -27.35
N THR A 63 3.97 -16.58 -26.96
CA THR A 63 4.93 -17.43 -27.70
C THR A 63 4.48 -18.90 -27.73
N GLN A 64 4.82 -19.62 -28.81
CA GLN A 64 4.35 -20.98 -29.03
C GLN A 64 4.83 -21.94 -27.93
N GLU A 65 6.07 -21.79 -27.50
CA GLU A 65 6.69 -22.60 -26.46
C GLU A 65 6.06 -22.34 -25.10
N MET A 66 5.76 -21.08 -24.78
CA MET A 66 5.07 -20.72 -23.54
C MET A 66 3.61 -21.21 -23.56
N GLN A 67 2.91 -21.10 -24.69
CA GLN A 67 1.57 -21.66 -24.84
C GLN A 67 1.55 -23.19 -24.69
N ALA A 68 2.57 -23.89 -25.18
CA ALA A 68 2.74 -25.32 -24.95
C ALA A 68 2.95 -25.64 -23.46
N LEU A 69 3.80 -24.87 -22.77
CA LEU A 69 3.98 -24.99 -21.32
C LEU A 69 2.66 -24.73 -20.56
N MET A 70 1.91 -23.68 -20.92
CA MET A 70 0.61 -23.39 -20.31
C MET A 70 -0.41 -24.50 -20.59
N GLY A 71 -0.36 -25.13 -21.77
CA GLY A 71 -1.16 -26.30 -22.10
C GLY A 71 -0.86 -27.49 -21.17
N ASN A 72 0.42 -27.79 -20.97
CA ASN A 72 0.86 -28.83 -20.04
C ASN A 72 0.47 -28.50 -18.59
N GLY A 73 0.61 -27.24 -18.18
CA GLY A 73 0.18 -26.75 -16.87
C GLY A 73 -1.33 -26.90 -16.65
N ARG A 74 -2.16 -26.58 -17.65
CA ARG A 74 -3.62 -26.81 -17.60
C ARG A 74 -3.95 -28.30 -17.45
N ALA A 75 -3.22 -29.18 -18.14
CA ALA A 75 -3.41 -30.62 -18.00
C ALA A 75 -3.05 -31.10 -16.58
N ALA A 76 -1.96 -30.58 -15.99
CA ALA A 76 -1.58 -30.84 -14.60
C ALA A 76 -2.65 -30.36 -13.60
N THR A 77 -3.16 -29.13 -13.76
CA THR A 77 -4.23 -28.61 -12.90
C THR A 77 -5.51 -29.44 -13.02
N ARG A 78 -5.95 -29.82 -14.23
CA ARG A 78 -7.12 -30.71 -14.41
C ARG A 78 -6.92 -32.08 -13.77
N TRP A 79 -5.69 -32.58 -13.81
CA TRP A 79 -5.35 -33.85 -13.17
C TRP A 79 -5.42 -33.75 -11.63
N LEU A 80 -4.91 -32.66 -11.04
CA LEU A 80 -5.04 -32.39 -9.60
C LEU A 80 -6.49 -32.16 -9.18
N GLU A 81 -7.28 -31.44 -9.99
CA GLU A 81 -8.71 -31.21 -9.76
C GLU A 81 -9.49 -32.52 -9.64
N LYS A 82 -9.23 -33.50 -10.52
CA LYS A 82 -9.85 -34.84 -10.44
C LYS A 82 -9.60 -35.52 -9.09
N ARG A 83 -8.46 -35.29 -8.45
CA ARG A 83 -8.16 -35.87 -7.13
C ARG A 83 -8.90 -35.15 -6.01
N ILE A 84 -9.09 -33.83 -6.12
CA ILE A 84 -9.93 -33.07 -5.18
C ILE A 84 -11.39 -33.52 -5.29
N LEU A 85 -11.89 -33.79 -6.50
CA LEU A 85 -13.23 -34.35 -6.69
C LEU A 85 -13.36 -35.75 -6.08
N ARG A 86 -12.31 -36.60 -6.13
CA ARG A 86 -12.31 -37.88 -5.40
C ARG A 86 -12.38 -37.66 -3.89
N LEU A 87 -11.63 -36.71 -3.35
CA LEU A 87 -11.70 -36.36 -1.93
C LEU A 87 -13.12 -35.90 -1.52
N ALA A 88 -13.79 -35.12 -2.37
CA ALA A 88 -15.19 -34.73 -2.17
C ALA A 88 -16.14 -35.94 -2.17
N ARG A 89 -15.93 -36.93 -3.05
CA ARG A 89 -16.69 -38.19 -3.04
C ARG A 89 -16.44 -39.00 -1.77
N SER A 90 -15.19 -39.08 -1.31
CA SER A 90 -14.84 -39.78 -0.07
C SER A 90 -15.52 -39.12 1.13
N TRP A 91 -15.54 -37.78 1.17
CA TRP A 91 -16.27 -37.02 2.21
C TRP A 91 -17.77 -37.35 2.22
N ASN A 92 -18.41 -37.46 1.05
CA ASN A 92 -19.82 -37.83 0.94
C ASN A 92 -20.13 -39.23 1.52
N GLY A 93 -19.17 -40.14 1.46
CA GLY A 93 -19.29 -41.52 1.93
C GLY A 93 -19.01 -41.71 3.42
N SER A 94 -18.07 -40.95 4.00
CA SER A 94 -17.63 -41.11 5.40
C SER A 94 -18.10 -39.95 6.29
N GLU A 95 -17.44 -38.80 6.18
CA GLU A 95 -17.61 -37.66 7.09
C GLU A 95 -19.02 -37.08 7.07
N ARG A 96 -19.74 -37.14 5.94
CA ARG A 96 -21.14 -36.71 5.85
C ARG A 96 -22.03 -37.40 6.88
N VAL A 97 -21.82 -38.70 7.10
CA VAL A 97 -22.55 -39.51 8.10
C VAL A 97 -22.13 -39.14 9.52
N HIS A 98 -20.84 -38.89 9.73
CA HIS A 98 -20.32 -38.43 11.03
C HIS A 98 -20.95 -37.09 11.44
N PHE A 99 -21.00 -36.12 10.51
CA PHE A 99 -21.63 -34.83 10.77
C PHE A 99 -23.16 -34.92 10.90
N ALA A 100 -23.81 -35.89 10.24
CA ALA A 100 -25.23 -36.15 10.44
C ALA A 100 -25.55 -36.51 11.91
N ALA A 101 -24.74 -37.37 12.52
CA ALA A 101 -24.89 -37.72 13.94
C ALA A 101 -24.62 -36.53 14.86
N MET A 102 -23.64 -35.68 14.54
CA MET A 102 -23.30 -34.50 15.32
C MET A 102 -24.38 -33.41 15.26
N LEU A 103 -24.93 -33.14 14.08
CA LEU A 103 -25.90 -32.07 13.84
C LEU A 103 -27.35 -32.52 14.11
N GLY A 104 -27.61 -33.84 14.10
CA GLY A 104 -28.96 -34.41 14.20
C GLY A 104 -29.77 -34.32 12.90
N VAL A 105 -29.16 -33.80 11.83
CA VAL A 105 -29.74 -33.70 10.48
C VAL A 105 -28.66 -34.10 9.48
N GLU A 106 -29.02 -34.90 8.48
CA GLU A 106 -28.10 -35.37 7.47
C GLU A 106 -27.75 -34.26 6.47
N PRO A 107 -26.47 -33.86 6.33
CA PRO A 107 -26.07 -32.88 5.34
C PRO A 107 -26.31 -33.39 3.91
N ALA A 108 -26.70 -32.48 3.01
CA ALA A 108 -26.81 -32.80 1.59
C ALA A 108 -25.45 -33.26 1.02
N PRO A 109 -25.44 -34.23 0.08
CA PRO A 109 -24.21 -34.64 -0.57
C PRO A 109 -23.60 -33.47 -1.36
N LEU A 110 -22.27 -33.39 -1.38
CA LEU A 110 -21.53 -32.44 -2.20
C LEU A 110 -21.67 -32.81 -3.67
N ASP A 111 -22.21 -31.90 -4.47
CA ASP A 111 -22.27 -32.04 -5.92
C ASP A 111 -20.98 -31.50 -6.57
N GLU A 112 -20.46 -32.24 -7.55
CA GLU A 112 -19.20 -31.90 -8.22
C GLU A 112 -19.35 -30.67 -9.11
N GLN A 113 -20.46 -30.52 -9.82
CA GLN A 113 -20.69 -29.39 -10.70
C GLN A 113 -20.90 -28.11 -9.89
N GLU A 114 -21.65 -28.21 -8.79
CA GLU A 114 -21.84 -27.12 -7.85
C GLU A 114 -20.50 -26.68 -7.24
N PHE A 115 -19.64 -27.62 -6.83
CA PHE A 115 -18.31 -27.30 -6.32
C PHE A 115 -17.43 -26.58 -7.36
N LEU A 116 -17.38 -27.08 -8.60
CA LEU A 116 -16.63 -26.42 -9.67
C LEU A 116 -17.19 -25.02 -9.98
N SER A 117 -18.51 -24.86 -9.95
CA SER A 117 -19.17 -23.56 -10.12
C SER A 117 -18.83 -22.58 -8.98
N PHE A 118 -18.67 -23.09 -7.76
CA PHE A 118 -18.27 -22.31 -6.59
C PHE A 118 -16.82 -21.81 -6.69
N VAL A 119 -15.92 -22.62 -7.23
CA VAL A 119 -14.53 -22.22 -7.51
C VAL A 119 -14.46 -21.21 -8.67
N GLY A 120 -15.35 -21.32 -9.65
CA GLY A 120 -15.45 -20.40 -10.78
C GLY A 120 -14.25 -20.50 -11.73
N SER A 121 -13.59 -19.37 -11.99
CA SER A 121 -12.38 -19.31 -12.83
C SER A 121 -11.08 -19.67 -12.09
N GLY A 122 -11.17 -19.90 -10.77
CA GLY A 122 -10.04 -20.30 -9.94
C GLY A 122 -9.64 -21.77 -10.11
N GLN A 123 -8.55 -22.16 -9.45
CA GLN A 123 -8.13 -23.56 -9.42
C GLN A 123 -8.68 -24.26 -8.17
N ALA A 124 -9.29 -25.44 -8.36
CA ALA A 124 -9.78 -26.24 -7.24
C ALA A 124 -8.62 -26.56 -6.29
N SER A 125 -8.87 -26.43 -4.97
CA SER A 125 -7.91 -26.76 -3.93
C SER A 125 -8.62 -27.44 -2.75
N ILE A 126 -7.88 -28.10 -1.86
CA ILE A 126 -8.43 -28.69 -0.63
C ILE A 126 -9.07 -27.59 0.25
N LEU A 127 -8.49 -26.38 0.23
CA LEU A 127 -9.04 -25.21 0.91
C LEU A 127 -10.42 -24.81 0.33
N HIS A 128 -10.54 -24.75 -1.00
CA HIS A 128 -11.84 -24.48 -1.63
C HIS A 128 -12.89 -25.54 -1.25
N LEU A 129 -12.48 -26.80 -1.14
CA LEU A 129 -13.36 -27.88 -0.69
C LEU A 129 -13.79 -27.69 0.77
N ALA A 130 -12.88 -27.30 1.67
CA ALA A 130 -13.18 -27.00 3.06
C ALA A 130 -14.21 -25.86 3.20
N GLU A 131 -14.10 -24.79 2.40
CA GLU A 131 -15.11 -23.73 2.38
C GLU A 131 -16.44 -24.17 1.82
N PHE A 132 -16.42 -24.96 0.75
CA PHE A 132 -17.65 -25.44 0.15
C PHE A 132 -18.43 -26.31 1.15
N ILE A 133 -17.72 -27.20 1.86
CA ILE A 133 -18.28 -27.97 2.97
C ILE A 133 -18.78 -27.05 4.08
N TYR A 134 -17.97 -26.10 4.53
CA TYR A 134 -18.36 -25.15 5.57
C TYR A 134 -19.64 -24.39 5.21
N LYS A 135 -19.73 -23.87 3.97
CA LYS A 135 -20.91 -23.16 3.46
C LYS A 135 -22.17 -24.02 3.48
N LYS A 136 -22.04 -25.33 3.21
CA LYS A 136 -23.16 -26.28 3.26
C LYS A 136 -23.54 -26.66 4.69
N LEU A 137 -22.57 -26.76 5.60
CA LEU A 137 -22.79 -27.11 7.00
C LEU A 137 -23.27 -25.92 7.85
N PHE A 138 -22.88 -24.69 7.51
CA PHE A 138 -23.12 -23.51 8.36
C PHE A 138 -24.58 -23.27 8.74
N PRO A 139 -25.57 -23.36 7.83
CA PRO A 139 -26.98 -23.22 8.21
C PRO A 139 -27.44 -24.28 9.23
N LEU A 140 -26.98 -25.52 9.06
CA LEU A 140 -27.29 -26.63 9.98
C LEU A 140 -26.61 -26.43 11.34
N MET A 141 -25.36 -25.95 11.35
CA MET A 141 -24.65 -25.59 12.57
C MET A 141 -25.37 -24.47 13.32
N GLN A 142 -25.87 -23.46 12.61
CA GLN A 142 -26.58 -22.32 13.20
C GLN A 142 -27.90 -22.74 13.85
N GLU A 143 -28.67 -23.60 13.19
CA GLU A 143 -29.91 -24.15 13.72
C GLU A 143 -29.65 -24.96 15.00
N LYS A 144 -28.68 -25.89 14.96
CA LYS A 144 -28.30 -26.71 16.11
C LYS A 144 -27.70 -25.89 17.25
N ALA A 145 -26.89 -24.88 16.95
CA ALA A 145 -26.32 -23.97 17.94
C ALA A 145 -27.42 -23.18 18.66
N SER A 146 -28.47 -22.76 17.93
CA SER A 146 -29.61 -22.04 18.51
C SER A 146 -30.40 -22.92 19.48
N SER A 147 -30.65 -24.19 19.14
CA SER A 147 -31.31 -25.12 20.06
C SER A 147 -30.46 -25.40 21.30
N LEU A 148 -29.14 -25.61 21.14
CA LEU A 148 -28.23 -25.85 22.25
C LEU A 148 -28.05 -24.63 23.15
N ALA A 149 -28.06 -23.42 22.59
CA ALA A 149 -28.03 -22.19 23.37
C ALA A 149 -29.28 -22.01 24.21
N HIS A 150 -30.45 -22.39 23.69
CA HIS A 150 -31.70 -22.43 24.46
C HIS A 150 -31.61 -23.44 25.60
N ASP A 151 -31.19 -24.68 25.30
CA ASP A 151 -31.04 -25.75 26.27
C ASP A 151 -30.03 -25.43 27.39
N ALA A 152 -28.95 -24.73 27.05
CA ALA A 152 -27.93 -24.29 28.00
C ALA A 152 -28.41 -23.16 28.93
N ALA A 153 -29.40 -22.37 28.50
CA ALA A 153 -29.97 -21.26 29.25
C ALA A 153 -31.25 -21.63 30.01
N ASP A 154 -31.85 -22.78 29.70
CA ASP A 154 -33.10 -23.25 30.28
C ASP A 154 -32.93 -23.68 31.74
N MET A 155 -33.53 -22.90 32.64
CA MET A 155 -33.45 -23.08 34.10
C MET A 155 -34.27 -24.26 34.62
N GLU A 156 -35.01 -24.97 33.76
CA GLU A 156 -35.77 -26.18 34.11
C GLU A 156 -34.97 -27.48 33.90
N LYS A 157 -33.90 -27.46 33.09
CA LYS A 157 -33.04 -28.63 32.80
C LYS A 157 -32.06 -28.96 33.93
N SER A 158 -31.57 -30.19 34.00
CA SER A 158 -30.53 -30.57 34.98
C SER A 158 -29.22 -29.82 34.73
N GLU A 159 -28.42 -29.60 35.78
CA GLU A 159 -27.10 -28.98 35.68
C GLU A 159 -26.17 -29.76 34.74
N GLU A 160 -26.29 -31.10 34.73
CA GLU A 160 -25.55 -31.99 33.82
C GLU A 160 -25.96 -31.81 32.35
N GLU A 161 -27.26 -31.63 32.08
CA GLU A 161 -27.79 -31.43 30.73
C GLU A 161 -27.37 -30.07 30.16
N ARG A 162 -27.38 -29.02 30.99
CA ARG A 162 -26.88 -27.70 30.60
C ARG A 162 -25.38 -27.71 30.32
N ALA A 163 -24.60 -28.41 31.14
CA ALA A 163 -23.16 -28.56 30.94
C ALA A 163 -22.84 -29.29 29.63
N GLU A 164 -23.59 -30.35 29.29
CA GLU A 164 -23.41 -31.06 28.02
C GLU A 164 -23.85 -30.19 26.82
N ALA A 165 -24.95 -29.44 26.93
CA ALA A 165 -25.38 -28.50 25.90
C ALA A 165 -24.32 -27.40 25.64
N GLN A 166 -23.72 -26.85 26.70
CA GLN A 166 -22.63 -25.88 26.58
C GLN A 166 -21.37 -26.48 25.93
N LYS A 167 -21.02 -27.72 26.25
CA LYS A 167 -19.88 -28.43 25.66
C LYS A 167 -20.11 -28.70 24.16
N GLN A 168 -21.32 -29.08 23.77
CA GLN A 168 -21.68 -29.26 22.36
C GLN A 168 -21.70 -27.93 21.60
N LEU A 169 -22.22 -26.87 22.22
CA LEU A 169 -22.17 -25.52 21.66
C LEU A 169 -20.73 -25.05 21.44
N ALA A 170 -19.83 -25.29 22.39
CA ALA A 170 -18.40 -24.98 22.25
C ALA A 170 -17.73 -25.77 21.11
N ARG A 171 -18.09 -27.05 20.92
CA ARG A 171 -17.61 -27.83 19.79
C ARG A 171 -18.06 -27.26 18.44
N LEU A 172 -19.33 -26.83 18.33
CA LEU A 172 -19.84 -26.18 17.13
C LEU A 172 -19.20 -24.81 16.90
N ASP A 173 -18.94 -24.05 17.97
CA ASP A 173 -18.29 -22.74 17.88
C ASP A 173 -16.84 -22.84 17.36
N HIS A 174 -16.15 -23.95 17.65
CA HIS A 174 -14.80 -24.25 17.17
C HIS A 174 -14.74 -24.99 15.82
N LEU A 175 -15.87 -25.37 15.23
CA LEU A 175 -15.92 -26.04 13.93
C LEU A 175 -15.83 -25.03 12.79
N THR A 176 -14.65 -24.44 12.62
CA THR A 176 -14.36 -23.43 11.60
C THR A 176 -13.89 -24.06 10.29
N ILE A 177 -13.67 -23.24 9.25
CA ILE A 177 -13.08 -23.68 7.97
C ILE A 177 -11.72 -24.36 8.22
N GLU A 178 -10.90 -23.85 9.14
CA GLU A 178 -9.60 -24.42 9.47
C GLU A 178 -9.70 -25.77 10.17
N ALA A 179 -10.71 -25.95 11.03
CA ALA A 179 -10.97 -27.25 11.65
C ALA A 179 -11.33 -28.30 10.58
N LEU A 180 -12.15 -27.93 9.59
CA LEU A 180 -12.47 -28.77 8.44
C LEU A 180 -11.25 -29.04 7.56
N LEU A 181 -10.44 -28.02 7.28
CA LEU A 181 -9.20 -28.17 6.50
C LEU A 181 -8.21 -29.12 7.18
N LYS A 182 -8.08 -29.05 8.51
CA LYS A 182 -7.22 -29.96 9.27
C LYS A 182 -7.72 -31.40 9.18
N ARG A 183 -9.04 -31.62 9.24
CA ARG A 183 -9.65 -32.95 9.05
C ARG A 183 -9.42 -33.47 7.63
N LEU A 184 -9.61 -32.65 6.59
CA LEU A 184 -9.40 -33.04 5.20
C LEU A 184 -7.94 -33.37 4.87
N ASN A 185 -6.99 -32.76 5.59
CA ASN A 185 -5.56 -33.06 5.48
C ASN A 185 -5.12 -34.20 6.41
N ASP A 186 -6.02 -34.76 7.23
CA ASP A 186 -5.70 -35.87 8.11
C ASP A 186 -5.59 -37.16 7.28
N PRO A 187 -4.39 -37.76 7.17
CA PRO A 187 -4.18 -38.96 6.38
C PRO A 187 -4.93 -40.18 6.92
N GLU A 188 -5.28 -40.21 8.21
CA GLU A 188 -6.03 -41.32 8.80
C GLU A 188 -7.49 -41.29 8.38
N LEU A 189 -8.07 -40.09 8.25
CA LEU A 189 -9.46 -39.88 7.81
C LEU A 189 -9.58 -39.93 6.28
N PHE A 190 -8.60 -39.35 5.59
CA PHE A 190 -8.57 -39.24 4.14
C PHE A 190 -7.19 -39.65 3.61
N PRO A 191 -6.97 -40.96 3.36
CA PRO A 191 -5.75 -41.44 2.70
C PRO A 191 -5.49 -40.74 1.36
N GLU A 192 -6.56 -40.29 0.68
CA GLU A 192 -6.49 -39.55 -0.58
C GLU A 192 -5.80 -38.19 -0.47
N SER A 193 -5.71 -37.63 0.74
CA SER A 193 -4.98 -36.40 1.01
C SER A 193 -3.46 -36.58 0.88
N GLN A 194 -2.91 -37.75 1.27
CA GLN A 194 -1.49 -38.07 1.10
C GLN A 194 -1.11 -38.17 -0.38
N TRP A 195 -2.01 -38.75 -1.18
CA TRP A 195 -1.81 -38.90 -2.62
C TRP A 195 -1.52 -37.57 -3.30
N MET A 196 -2.15 -36.46 -2.87
CA MET A 196 -1.92 -35.12 -3.41
C MET A 196 -0.46 -34.64 -3.26
N GLN A 197 0.28 -35.22 -2.32
CA GLN A 197 1.64 -34.85 -1.95
C GLN A 197 2.68 -35.83 -2.50
N GLU A 198 2.25 -37.02 -2.92
CA GLU A 198 3.09 -38.07 -3.48
C GLU A 198 3.33 -37.88 -4.97
N ALA A 199 4.49 -38.37 -5.42
CA ALA A 199 4.81 -38.41 -6.84
C ALA A 199 3.79 -39.26 -7.61
N CYS A 200 3.48 -38.84 -8.84
CA CYS A 200 2.61 -39.59 -9.73
C CYS A 200 3.17 -40.99 -10.04
N THR A 201 2.36 -42.03 -9.84
CA THR A 201 2.67 -43.41 -10.25
C THR A 201 1.80 -43.90 -11.41
N SER A 202 0.75 -43.15 -11.78
CA SER A 202 -0.19 -43.51 -12.84
C SER A 202 0.34 -43.14 -14.24
N PRO A 203 0.13 -44.00 -15.26
CA PRO A 203 0.50 -43.70 -16.64
C PRO A 203 -0.28 -42.51 -17.23
N ASP A 204 -1.43 -42.16 -16.67
CA ASP A 204 -2.26 -41.03 -17.10
C ASP A 204 -1.80 -39.67 -16.54
N CYS A 205 -0.70 -39.65 -15.77
CA CYS A 205 -0.20 -38.41 -15.17
C CYS A 205 0.49 -37.52 -16.22
N PRO A 206 0.16 -36.21 -16.28
CA PRO A 206 0.78 -35.27 -17.19
C PRO A 206 2.31 -35.25 -17.07
N ALA A 207 2.99 -35.17 -18.21
CA ALA A 207 4.45 -35.29 -18.28
C ALA A 207 5.18 -34.31 -17.34
N ILE A 208 4.68 -33.07 -17.19
CA ILE A 208 5.28 -32.03 -16.35
C ILE A 208 5.39 -32.42 -14.87
N LEU A 209 4.45 -33.21 -14.34
CA LEU A 209 4.44 -33.68 -12.94
C LEU A 209 5.38 -34.88 -12.72
N ASN A 210 5.85 -35.52 -13.80
CA ASN A 210 6.79 -36.64 -13.78
C ASN A 210 8.23 -36.22 -14.10
N MET A 211 8.46 -34.96 -14.50
CA MET A 211 9.80 -34.46 -14.82
C MET A 211 10.62 -34.25 -13.55
N SER A 212 11.82 -34.82 -13.48
CA SER A 212 12.74 -34.55 -12.37
C SER A 212 13.02 -33.04 -12.24
N PRO A 213 13.31 -32.54 -11.02
CA PRO A 213 13.57 -31.12 -10.78
C PRO A 213 14.57 -30.51 -11.76
N TYR A 214 15.69 -31.18 -12.03
CA TYR A 214 16.67 -30.71 -13.01
C TYR A 214 16.11 -30.62 -14.44
N LYS A 215 15.35 -31.61 -14.91
CA LYS A 215 14.76 -31.59 -16.26
C LYS A 215 13.74 -30.46 -16.41
N LEU A 216 12.90 -30.26 -15.40
CA LEU A 216 11.93 -29.18 -15.36
C LEU A 216 12.63 -27.82 -15.38
N LEU A 217 13.60 -27.60 -14.49
CA LEU A 217 14.33 -26.34 -14.42
C LEU A 217 15.15 -26.05 -15.67
N LYS A 218 15.74 -27.08 -16.29
CA LYS A 218 16.43 -26.93 -17.57
C LYS A 218 15.46 -26.52 -18.67
N HIS A 219 14.29 -27.16 -18.76
CA HIS A 219 13.26 -26.77 -19.73
C HIS A 219 12.80 -25.32 -19.54
N LEU A 220 12.62 -24.87 -18.29
CA LEU A 220 12.27 -23.48 -17.98
C LEU A 220 13.40 -22.49 -18.29
N TRP A 221 14.66 -22.90 -18.12
CA TRP A 221 15.82 -22.10 -18.47
C TRP A 221 15.98 -21.93 -19.98
N ASP A 222 15.74 -23.00 -20.75
CA ASP A 222 15.75 -22.99 -22.21
C ASP A 222 14.67 -22.04 -22.78
N LEU A 223 13.54 -21.88 -22.08
CA LEU A 223 12.47 -20.94 -22.45
C LEU A 223 12.86 -19.47 -22.23
N LYS A 224 13.45 -19.14 -21.07
CA LYS A 224 13.93 -17.79 -20.77
C LYS A 224 15.13 -17.84 -19.83
N SER A 225 16.29 -17.49 -20.38
CA SER A 225 17.52 -17.29 -19.60
C SER A 225 17.35 -16.13 -18.61
N GLY A 226 17.89 -16.27 -17.40
CA GLY A 226 17.85 -15.21 -16.38
C GLY A 226 16.61 -15.21 -15.49
N SER A 227 15.93 -16.34 -15.35
CA SER A 227 14.79 -16.49 -14.42
C SER A 227 15.21 -16.59 -12.96
N ARG A 228 14.34 -16.17 -12.05
CA ARG A 228 14.42 -16.52 -10.63
C ARG A 228 13.65 -17.82 -10.38
N VAL A 229 14.35 -18.83 -9.89
CA VAL A 229 13.76 -20.08 -9.38
C VAL A 229 13.84 -20.07 -7.86
N THR A 230 12.71 -20.25 -7.20
CA THR A 230 12.60 -20.33 -5.74
C THR A 230 12.15 -21.73 -5.35
N LEU A 231 12.90 -22.40 -4.47
CA LEU A 231 12.48 -23.67 -3.87
C LEU A 231 11.65 -23.38 -2.61
N ASN A 232 10.42 -23.91 -2.55
CA ASN A 232 9.64 -23.91 -1.32
C ASN A 232 10.21 -24.98 -0.36
N LEU A 233 10.37 -24.64 0.91
CA LEU A 233 10.97 -25.48 1.94
C LEU A 233 9.96 -26.29 2.76
N ALA A 234 8.66 -26.17 2.49
CA ALA A 234 7.61 -26.87 3.21
C ALA A 234 7.85 -28.38 3.16
N ARG A 235 7.99 -29.01 4.35
CA ARG A 235 8.22 -30.45 4.55
C ARG A 235 9.55 -30.97 3.99
N LEU A 236 10.52 -30.08 3.69
CA LEU A 236 11.87 -30.46 3.31
C LEU A 236 12.82 -30.40 4.52
N ASP A 237 13.73 -31.37 4.61
CA ASP A 237 14.86 -31.31 5.53
C ASP A 237 16.09 -30.67 4.87
N ALA A 238 17.14 -30.39 5.65
CA ALA A 238 18.37 -29.80 5.13
C ALA A 238 19.11 -30.74 4.16
N THR A 239 18.89 -32.04 4.25
CA THR A 239 19.49 -33.06 3.38
C THR A 239 18.81 -33.06 2.00
N ASP A 240 17.48 -32.95 1.93
CA ASP A 240 16.68 -32.81 0.71
C ASP A 240 17.07 -31.53 -0.04
N VAL A 241 17.18 -30.42 0.70
CA VAL A 241 17.62 -29.15 0.12
C VAL A 241 19.02 -29.28 -0.47
N LEU A 242 19.97 -29.91 0.24
CA LEU A 242 21.31 -30.16 -0.29
C LEU A 242 21.27 -31.01 -1.56
N GLU A 243 20.47 -32.08 -1.58
CA GLU A 243 20.32 -32.91 -2.78
C GLU A 243 19.76 -32.15 -3.96
N LEU A 244 18.72 -31.35 -3.75
CA LEU A 244 18.10 -30.55 -4.80
C LEU A 244 19.06 -29.48 -5.34
N LEU A 245 19.82 -28.81 -4.47
CA LEU A 245 20.84 -27.83 -4.88
C LEU A 245 21.95 -28.49 -5.71
N TRP A 246 22.37 -29.71 -5.33
CA TRP A 246 23.36 -30.50 -6.05
C TRP A 246 22.86 -30.96 -7.42
N ASP A 247 21.69 -31.60 -7.46
CA ASP A 247 21.10 -32.17 -8.68
C ASP A 247 20.75 -31.09 -9.70
N CYS A 248 20.30 -29.91 -9.22
CA CYS A 248 19.91 -28.81 -10.07
C CYS A 248 21.09 -27.92 -10.53
N LYS A 249 22.32 -28.20 -10.08
CA LYS A 249 23.56 -27.56 -10.56
C LYS A 249 23.51 -26.02 -10.63
N GLY A 250 22.98 -25.38 -9.59
CA GLY A 250 22.88 -23.91 -9.52
C GLY A 250 21.63 -23.29 -10.15
N LEU A 251 20.74 -24.06 -10.78
CA LEU A 251 19.49 -23.54 -11.35
C LEU A 251 18.51 -23.02 -10.28
N ILE A 252 18.61 -23.48 -9.03
CA ILE A 252 17.81 -22.98 -7.91
C ILE A 252 18.48 -21.73 -7.34
N THR A 253 17.93 -20.57 -7.66
CA THR A 253 18.54 -19.27 -7.29
C THR A 253 18.13 -18.74 -5.91
N HIS A 254 16.97 -19.16 -5.41
CA HIS A 254 16.37 -18.66 -4.16
C HIS A 254 15.79 -19.80 -3.32
N LEU A 255 15.78 -19.63 -2.00
CA LEU A 255 15.05 -20.47 -1.05
C LEU A 255 13.93 -19.66 -0.39
N GLU A 256 12.72 -20.20 -0.34
CA GLU A 256 11.63 -19.62 0.46
C GLU A 256 11.83 -19.97 1.93
N LEU A 257 12.74 -19.24 2.59
CA LEU A 257 13.05 -19.43 4.01
C LEU A 257 11.82 -19.32 4.89
N PHE A 258 10.83 -18.51 4.55
CA PHE A 258 9.65 -18.38 5.40
C PHE A 258 8.38 -18.11 4.59
N ASN A 259 7.46 -19.06 4.63
CA ASN A 259 6.08 -18.83 4.25
C ASN A 259 5.20 -18.90 5.50
N LEU A 260 4.38 -17.88 5.73
CA LEU A 260 3.55 -17.78 6.92
C LEU A 260 2.56 -18.94 7.07
N LYS A 261 1.95 -19.38 5.96
CA LYS A 261 1.01 -20.51 5.96
C LYS A 261 1.72 -21.82 6.27
N ASP A 262 2.87 -22.06 5.64
CA ASP A 262 3.63 -23.29 5.86
C ASP A 262 4.16 -23.36 7.30
N TRP A 263 4.54 -22.22 7.90
CA TRP A 263 4.87 -22.13 9.32
C TRP A 263 3.68 -22.47 10.22
N GLN A 264 2.49 -21.94 9.93
CA GLN A 264 1.27 -22.23 10.70
C GLN A 264 0.88 -23.71 10.62
N ASN A 265 1.11 -24.34 9.47
CA ASN A 265 0.88 -25.77 9.26
C ASN A 265 1.96 -26.65 9.89
N GLY A 266 2.96 -26.08 10.57
CA GLY A 266 4.08 -26.83 11.17
C GLY A 266 5.05 -27.43 10.15
N SER A 267 5.04 -26.97 8.90
CA SER A 267 5.82 -27.56 7.81
C SER A 267 7.26 -27.03 7.69
N LEU A 268 7.71 -26.15 8.59
CA LEU A 268 9.02 -25.47 8.55
C LEU A 268 9.92 -25.79 9.77
N GLU A 269 9.97 -27.05 10.21
CA GLU A 269 10.72 -27.45 11.41
C GLU A 269 12.25 -27.35 11.25
N ALA A 270 12.76 -27.70 10.06
CA ALA A 270 14.20 -27.73 9.76
C ALA A 270 14.80 -26.36 9.37
N LEU A 271 14.07 -25.26 9.59
CA LEU A 271 14.44 -23.93 9.11
C LEU A 271 15.84 -23.45 9.57
N PRO A 272 16.27 -23.63 10.83
CA PRO A 272 17.62 -23.24 11.25
C PRO A 272 18.74 -24.02 10.55
N GLU A 273 18.54 -25.33 10.34
CA GLU A 273 19.51 -26.20 9.65
C GLU A 273 19.65 -25.81 8.18
N ILE A 274 18.53 -25.55 7.50
CA ILE A 274 18.52 -25.11 6.10
C ILE A 274 19.20 -23.74 5.95
N ASN A 275 18.96 -22.79 6.87
CA ASN A 275 19.63 -21.50 6.82
C ASN A 275 21.15 -21.62 7.08
N ALA A 276 21.58 -22.52 7.98
CA ALA A 276 22.99 -22.81 8.18
C ALA A 276 23.65 -23.36 6.91
N LEU A 277 22.97 -24.26 6.19
CA LEU A 277 23.40 -24.77 4.90
C LEU A 277 23.50 -23.65 3.86
N GLN A 278 22.45 -22.85 3.68
CA GLN A 278 22.45 -21.72 2.75
C GLN A 278 23.63 -20.78 2.98
N ARG A 279 23.91 -20.44 4.25
CA ARG A 279 25.02 -19.57 4.61
C ARG A 279 26.37 -20.22 4.35
N ALA A 280 26.53 -21.51 4.64
CA ALA A 280 27.77 -22.22 4.35
C ALA A 280 28.07 -22.27 2.85
N VAL A 281 27.05 -22.41 2.00
CA VAL A 281 27.16 -22.31 0.54
C VAL A 281 27.52 -20.89 0.11
N ASN A 282 26.79 -19.88 0.59
CA ASN A 282 27.00 -18.47 0.22
C ASN A 282 28.37 -17.92 0.65
N ASP A 283 28.88 -18.34 1.80
CA ASP A 283 30.21 -17.99 2.31
C ASP A 283 31.32 -18.82 1.63
N SER A 284 30.97 -19.79 0.76
CA SER A 284 31.89 -20.78 0.18
C SER A 284 32.75 -21.50 1.24
N SER A 285 32.17 -21.75 2.41
CA SER A 285 32.88 -22.28 3.58
C SER A 285 32.92 -23.80 3.57
N ILE A 286 33.94 -24.37 2.92
CA ILE A 286 34.16 -25.83 2.85
C ILE A 286 34.16 -26.50 4.24
N PRO A 287 34.81 -25.97 5.29
CA PRO A 287 34.79 -26.62 6.60
C PRO A 287 33.39 -26.71 7.21
N ARG A 288 32.59 -25.65 7.09
CA ARG A 288 31.19 -25.63 7.57
C ARG A 288 30.33 -26.62 6.79
N LEU A 289 30.44 -26.60 5.46
CA LEU A 289 29.73 -27.56 4.60
C LEU A 289 30.10 -29.00 4.95
N LYS A 290 31.40 -29.30 5.12
CA LYS A 290 31.87 -30.62 5.53
C LYS A 290 31.22 -31.05 6.85
N SER A 291 31.22 -30.19 7.86
CA SER A 291 30.61 -30.50 9.16
C SER A 291 29.10 -30.76 9.06
N LEU A 292 28.37 -29.97 8.26
CA LEU A 292 26.93 -30.15 8.04
C LEU A 292 26.64 -31.46 7.30
N VAL A 293 27.39 -31.77 6.23
CA VAL A 293 27.19 -33.00 5.45
C VAL A 293 27.55 -34.24 6.26
N VAL A 294 28.62 -34.21 7.06
CA VAL A 294 28.95 -35.31 7.98
C VAL A 294 27.83 -35.52 8.99
N HIS A 295 27.30 -34.45 9.57
CA HIS A 295 26.16 -34.54 10.50
C HIS A 295 24.91 -35.13 9.82
N MET A 296 24.62 -34.74 8.57
CA MET A 296 23.53 -35.33 7.78
C MET A 296 23.74 -36.83 7.53
N ILE A 297 24.98 -37.26 7.24
CA ILE A 297 25.33 -38.67 7.06
C ILE A 297 25.14 -39.45 8.36
N GLU A 298 25.59 -38.92 9.50
CA GLU A 298 25.42 -39.56 10.81
C GLU A 298 23.94 -39.67 11.19
N LYS A 299 23.15 -38.61 10.96
CA LYS A 299 21.71 -38.57 11.19
C LYS A 299 20.99 -39.65 10.37
N GLU A 300 21.31 -39.75 9.08
CA GLU A 300 20.70 -40.74 8.18
C GLU A 300 21.14 -42.17 8.50
N ALA A 301 22.41 -42.38 8.86
CA ALA A 301 22.94 -43.70 9.24
C ALA A 301 22.39 -44.19 10.58
N GLY A 302 22.00 -43.28 11.48
CA GLY A 302 21.38 -43.58 12.77
C GLY A 302 19.89 -43.93 12.70
N LEU A 303 19.24 -43.81 11.55
CA LEU A 303 17.86 -44.24 11.36
C LEU A 303 17.77 -45.78 11.38
N GLY A 304 16.68 -46.32 11.92
CA GLY A 304 16.47 -47.78 12.02
C GLY A 304 16.41 -48.51 10.66
N SER A 305 16.15 -47.77 9.57
CA SER A 305 16.20 -48.23 8.18
C SER A 305 16.89 -47.16 7.31
N PRO A 306 18.24 -47.16 7.23
CA PRO A 306 18.97 -46.11 6.51
C PRO A 306 18.81 -46.21 5.00
N ASP A 307 18.49 -45.10 4.31
CA ASP A 307 18.47 -45.03 2.86
C ASP A 307 19.91 -45.07 2.31
N GLN A 308 20.33 -46.26 1.86
CA GLN A 308 21.68 -46.51 1.35
C GLN A 308 22.02 -45.66 0.13
N ASP A 309 21.05 -45.34 -0.71
CA ASP A 309 21.26 -44.50 -1.90
C ASP A 309 21.45 -43.03 -1.50
N ARG A 310 20.70 -42.54 -0.50
CA ARG A 310 20.90 -41.22 0.11
C ARG A 310 22.30 -41.09 0.73
N LEU A 311 22.71 -42.08 1.53
CA LEU A 311 24.05 -42.12 2.12
C LEU A 311 25.16 -42.13 1.07
N ARG A 312 25.01 -42.93 0.00
CA ARG A 312 25.98 -42.96 -1.12
C ARG A 312 26.09 -41.57 -1.76
N LYS A 313 24.96 -40.93 -2.04
CA LYS A 313 24.91 -39.60 -2.66
C LYS A 313 25.56 -38.54 -1.78
N LEU A 314 25.28 -38.53 -0.49
CA LEU A 314 25.90 -37.59 0.47
C LEU A 314 27.42 -37.77 0.55
N ARG A 315 27.92 -39.01 0.51
CA ARG A 315 29.37 -39.28 0.46
C ARG A 315 30.01 -38.75 -0.83
N ILE A 316 29.32 -38.86 -1.97
CA ILE A 316 29.78 -38.29 -3.25
C ILE A 316 29.84 -36.75 -3.15
N MET A 317 28.81 -36.12 -2.56
CA MET A 317 28.80 -34.67 -2.36
C MET A 317 29.90 -34.23 -1.41
N LEU A 318 30.15 -34.98 -0.33
CA LEU A 318 31.21 -34.71 0.64
C LEU A 318 32.60 -34.70 -0.02
N GLN A 319 32.84 -35.58 -0.99
CA GLN A 319 34.09 -35.62 -1.77
C GLN A 319 34.21 -34.45 -2.75
N ASN A 320 33.08 -33.90 -3.22
CA ASN A 320 33.02 -32.89 -4.28
C ASN A 320 32.40 -31.56 -3.83
N LEU A 321 32.55 -31.20 -2.55
CA LEU A 321 32.03 -29.92 -2.00
C LEU A 321 32.46 -28.67 -2.78
N PRO A 322 33.69 -28.56 -3.33
CA PRO A 322 34.08 -27.38 -4.10
C PRO A 322 33.17 -27.12 -5.31
N VAL A 323 32.68 -28.18 -5.97
CA VAL A 323 31.78 -28.08 -7.13
C VAL A 323 30.44 -27.44 -6.72
N LEU A 324 29.92 -27.78 -5.54
CA LEU A 324 28.71 -27.17 -5.02
C LEU A 324 28.90 -25.67 -4.76
N CYS A 325 30.05 -25.26 -4.22
CA CYS A 325 30.37 -23.85 -4.01
C CYS A 325 30.50 -23.10 -5.34
N GLU A 326 31.12 -23.71 -6.35
CA GLU A 326 31.30 -23.12 -7.69
C GLU A 326 29.97 -22.72 -8.32
N TYR A 327 28.93 -23.55 -8.18
CA TYR A 327 27.58 -23.24 -8.68
C TYR A 327 26.99 -21.92 -8.15
N TYR A 328 27.37 -21.50 -6.93
CA TYR A 328 26.84 -20.31 -6.26
C TYR A 328 27.88 -19.21 -6.02
N GLN A 329 29.07 -19.34 -6.60
CA GLN A 329 30.16 -18.38 -6.40
C GLN A 329 29.88 -17.04 -7.09
N ALA A 330 29.35 -17.07 -8.32
CA ALA A 330 29.00 -15.86 -9.07
C ALA A 330 27.67 -15.24 -8.60
N SER A 331 26.70 -16.07 -8.22
CA SER A 331 25.40 -15.65 -7.71
C SER A 331 25.04 -16.43 -6.46
N LYS A 332 25.02 -15.73 -5.32
CA LYS A 332 24.67 -16.33 -4.03
C LYS A 332 23.21 -16.79 -4.00
N LEU A 333 22.95 -17.83 -3.21
CA LEU A 333 21.63 -18.37 -2.95
C LEU A 333 20.82 -17.42 -2.07
N ARG A 334 19.77 -16.81 -2.62
CA ARG A 334 19.00 -15.74 -1.96
C ARG A 334 17.83 -16.27 -1.12
N ALA A 335 17.48 -15.56 -0.06
CA ALA A 335 16.28 -15.88 0.73
C ALA A 335 15.04 -15.11 0.25
N THR A 336 13.89 -15.75 0.36
CA THR A 336 12.59 -15.14 0.09
C THR A 336 11.62 -15.46 1.21
N MET A 337 10.64 -14.59 1.38
CA MET A 337 9.61 -14.73 2.39
C MET A 337 8.27 -14.35 1.80
N GLY A 338 7.22 -15.05 2.22
CA GLY A 338 5.90 -14.99 1.62
C GLY A 338 4.78 -15.05 2.66
N THR A 339 3.64 -14.48 2.28
CA THR A 339 2.36 -14.65 2.96
C THR A 339 1.34 -15.00 1.90
N ASP A 340 0.52 -16.01 2.15
CA ASP A 340 -0.55 -16.38 1.22
C ASP A 340 -1.74 -15.43 1.37
N SER A 341 -2.42 -15.15 0.25
CA SER A 341 -3.58 -14.26 0.16
C SER A 341 -4.88 -14.98 0.52
N THR A 342 -4.88 -15.80 1.58
CA THR A 342 -6.13 -16.40 2.07
C THR A 342 -6.90 -15.35 2.87
N SER A 343 -7.74 -14.59 2.17
CA SER A 343 -8.65 -13.60 2.73
C SER A 343 -9.78 -14.30 3.51
N ARG A 344 -9.48 -14.98 4.63
CA ARG A 344 -10.48 -15.73 5.38
C ARG A 344 -10.34 -15.57 6.90
N PRO A 345 -11.47 -15.42 7.61
CA PRO A 345 -11.50 -15.16 9.04
C PRO A 345 -11.13 -16.42 9.82
N GLY A 346 -10.28 -16.27 10.84
CA GLY A 346 -10.08 -17.30 11.86
C GLY A 346 -8.66 -17.38 12.39
N TYR A 347 -7.69 -17.76 11.55
CA TYR A 347 -6.32 -18.08 12.02
C TYR A 347 -5.19 -17.35 11.31
N HIS A 348 -5.46 -16.62 10.24
CA HIS A 348 -4.40 -16.07 9.40
C HIS A 348 -4.08 -14.64 9.79
N PHE A 349 -2.80 -14.38 10.08
CA PHE A 349 -2.30 -13.01 10.08
C PHE A 349 -2.56 -12.47 8.67
N GLY A 350 -3.29 -11.37 8.59
CA GLY A 350 -3.58 -10.71 7.32
C GLY A 350 -2.33 -10.55 6.45
N MET A 351 -2.54 -10.59 5.15
CA MET A 351 -1.49 -10.59 4.13
C MET A 351 -0.47 -9.47 4.33
N GLY A 352 0.79 -9.78 4.06
CA GLY A 352 1.88 -8.81 3.99
C GLY A 352 2.82 -8.84 5.18
N LEU A 353 4.09 -8.54 4.87
CA LEU A 353 5.19 -8.44 5.81
C LEU A 353 5.77 -7.04 5.72
N ALA A 354 6.21 -6.50 6.84
CA ALA A 354 6.91 -5.23 6.89
C ALA A 354 8.17 -5.32 7.74
N TYR A 355 9.14 -4.49 7.40
CA TYR A 355 10.25 -4.20 8.29
C TYR A 355 9.84 -3.05 9.20
N PRO A 356 9.80 -3.19 10.54
CA PRO A 356 9.40 -2.10 11.42
C PRO A 356 10.22 -0.83 11.23
N GLU A 357 11.48 -0.96 10.81
CA GLU A 357 12.40 0.15 10.52
C GLU A 357 12.04 0.95 9.27
N THR A 358 11.27 0.41 8.34
CA THR A 358 10.80 1.16 7.15
C THR A 358 9.47 1.86 7.40
N LEU A 359 8.78 1.54 8.49
CA LEU A 359 7.46 2.09 8.82
C LEU A 359 7.55 3.48 9.48
N PRO A 360 6.57 4.37 9.23
CA PRO A 360 6.42 5.63 9.97
C PRO A 360 6.25 5.41 11.48
N LEU A 361 6.63 6.40 12.29
CA LEU A 361 6.54 6.33 13.76
C LEU A 361 5.14 5.98 14.28
N GLN A 362 4.09 6.45 13.60
CA GLN A 362 2.70 6.14 13.96
C GLN A 362 2.40 4.64 13.80
N ALA A 363 2.76 4.06 12.64
CA ALA A 363 2.62 2.63 12.37
C ALA A 363 3.47 1.79 13.32
N ARG A 364 4.70 2.22 13.65
CA ARG A 364 5.53 1.54 14.67
C ARG A 364 4.89 1.54 16.05
N ARG A 365 4.20 2.61 16.44
CA ARG A 365 3.44 2.68 17.71
C ARG A 365 2.23 1.76 17.67
N GLU A 366 1.59 1.63 16.51
CA GLU A 366 0.43 0.77 16.30
C GLU A 366 0.78 -0.72 16.46
N LEU A 367 1.94 -1.15 15.94
CA LEU A 367 2.46 -2.53 16.15
C LEU A 367 2.57 -2.93 17.62
N ASN A 368 2.68 -1.96 18.54
CA ASN A 368 2.83 -2.19 19.98
C ASN A 368 1.49 -2.13 20.75
N ARG A 369 0.35 -1.91 20.08
CA ARG A 369 -0.97 -1.82 20.75
C ARG A 369 -1.54 -3.21 21.03
N ARG A 370 -1.99 -3.43 22.27
CA ARG A 370 -2.53 -4.72 22.75
C ARG A 370 -3.85 -5.18 22.09
N ARG A 371 -4.65 -4.25 21.55
CA ARG A 371 -6.08 -4.48 21.21
C ARG A 371 -6.38 -5.00 19.79
N ARG A 372 -5.45 -4.91 18.82
CA ARG A 372 -5.70 -5.31 17.42
C ARG A 372 -5.15 -6.70 17.03
N GLY A 373 -4.97 -7.56 18.02
CA GLY A 373 -4.33 -8.86 17.82
C GLY A 373 -2.81 -8.77 17.90
N ALA A 374 -2.17 -9.85 18.32
CA ALA A 374 -0.71 -9.89 18.35
C ALA A 374 -0.18 -9.91 16.91
N HIS A 375 0.57 -8.90 16.48
CA HIS A 375 1.41 -9.03 15.29
C HIS A 375 2.51 -10.06 15.58
N LEU A 376 2.86 -10.90 14.60
CA LEU A 376 4.00 -11.81 14.74
C LEU A 376 5.27 -11.15 14.25
N ILE A 377 6.33 -11.28 15.04
CA ILE A 377 7.71 -11.06 14.61
C ILE A 377 8.23 -12.41 14.11
N LEU A 378 8.59 -12.45 12.84
CA LEU A 378 9.16 -13.64 12.19
C LEU A 378 10.55 -13.93 12.77
N PRO A 379 11.01 -15.20 12.77
CA PRO A 379 12.33 -15.59 13.26
C PRO A 379 13.47 -15.20 12.29
N LEU A 380 13.29 -14.17 11.46
CA LEU A 380 14.22 -13.75 10.42
C LEU A 380 14.89 -12.42 10.78
N LYS A 381 16.19 -12.36 10.55
CA LYS A 381 16.98 -11.12 10.56
C LYS A 381 17.62 -10.94 9.18
N THR A 382 17.14 -9.97 8.42
CA THR A 382 17.68 -9.57 7.12
C THR A 382 18.37 -8.23 7.29
N GLU A 383 19.55 -8.09 6.69
CA GLU A 383 20.25 -6.81 6.59
C GLU A 383 19.49 -5.85 5.66
N LEU A 384 19.36 -4.60 6.06
CA LEU A 384 18.65 -3.55 5.32
C LEU A 384 19.63 -2.44 4.97
N LEU A 385 19.70 -2.08 3.69
CA LEU A 385 20.48 -0.92 3.23
C LEU A 385 19.54 0.27 3.04
N GLU A 386 19.84 1.37 3.73
CA GLU A 386 19.17 2.66 3.53
C GLU A 386 19.90 3.43 2.43
N GLN A 387 19.22 3.64 1.31
CA GLN A 387 19.70 4.52 0.25
C GLN A 387 18.93 5.83 0.29
N VAL A 388 19.65 6.93 0.52
CA VAL A 388 19.07 8.27 0.48
C VAL A 388 19.58 8.98 -0.76
N THR A 389 18.70 9.10 -1.75
CA THR A 389 18.97 9.81 -3.00
C THR A 389 18.45 11.24 -2.87
N TYR A 390 19.32 12.21 -3.16
CA TYR A 390 18.93 13.61 -3.27
C TYR A 390 18.93 13.97 -4.75
N THR A 391 17.75 14.23 -5.29
CA THR A 391 17.60 14.70 -6.67
C THR A 391 17.46 16.22 -6.65
N PRO A 392 18.34 16.96 -7.35
CA PRO A 392 18.12 18.38 -7.57
C PRO A 392 16.81 18.56 -8.37
N ARG A 393 16.22 19.75 -8.30
CA ARG A 393 15.13 20.10 -9.20
C ARG A 393 15.58 19.90 -10.65
N SER A 394 14.63 19.62 -11.53
CA SER A 394 14.88 19.45 -12.97
C SER A 394 15.82 20.57 -13.45
N PRO A 395 16.87 20.26 -14.24
CA PRO A 395 17.92 21.20 -14.62
C PRO A 395 17.42 22.46 -15.34
N GLU A 396 16.16 22.47 -15.78
CA GLU A 396 15.49 23.59 -16.45
C GLU A 396 14.74 24.54 -15.49
N GLU A 397 14.61 24.22 -14.20
CA GLU A 397 13.97 25.10 -13.22
C GLU A 397 15.02 25.94 -12.50
N GLU A 398 15.04 27.25 -12.74
CA GLU A 398 15.83 28.17 -11.92
C GLU A 398 15.33 28.13 -10.47
N ASP A 399 16.24 27.82 -9.55
CA ASP A 399 15.93 27.88 -8.13
C ASP A 399 15.64 29.34 -7.73
N PRO A 400 14.55 29.61 -6.99
CA PRO A 400 14.26 30.96 -6.51
C PRO A 400 15.47 31.54 -5.76
N PRO A 401 15.69 32.87 -5.82
CA PRO A 401 16.86 33.52 -5.21
C PRO A 401 16.96 33.24 -3.70
N LEU A 402 15.82 33.10 -3.03
CA LEU A 402 15.69 32.71 -1.63
C LEU A 402 16.22 31.30 -1.35
N THR A 403 15.95 30.32 -2.23
CA THR A 403 16.48 28.95 -2.06
C THR A 403 17.99 28.90 -2.27
N THR A 404 18.51 29.65 -3.25
CA THR A 404 19.94 29.75 -3.53
C THR A 404 20.69 30.40 -2.37
N TRP A 405 20.12 31.47 -1.80
CA TRP A 405 20.64 32.10 -0.59
C TRP A 405 20.62 31.14 0.61
N ILE A 406 19.54 30.40 0.83
CA ILE A 406 19.47 29.43 1.94
C ILE A 406 20.50 28.30 1.77
N ARG A 407 20.71 27.80 0.54
CA ARG A 407 21.73 26.78 0.26
C ARG A 407 23.17 27.27 0.51
N SER A 408 23.40 28.58 0.44
CA SER A 408 24.71 29.15 0.77
C SER A 408 25.05 29.10 2.26
N LEU A 409 24.07 28.85 3.14
CA LEU A 409 24.30 28.69 4.57
C LEU A 409 24.95 27.33 4.87
N PRO A 410 25.94 27.27 5.79
CA PRO A 410 26.61 26.03 6.16
C PRO A 410 25.60 24.99 6.68
N GLY A 411 25.65 23.78 6.11
CA GLY A 411 24.74 22.69 6.44
C GLY A 411 23.40 22.68 5.68
N MET A 412 23.09 23.72 4.89
CA MET A 412 21.83 23.84 4.13
C MET A 412 21.98 23.60 2.62
N HIS A 413 23.13 23.10 2.16
CA HIS A 413 23.41 22.87 0.74
C HIS A 413 22.35 22.02 0.00
N ARG A 414 21.66 21.10 0.68
CA ARG A 414 20.59 20.26 0.12
C ARG A 414 19.19 20.88 0.21
N PHE A 415 19.09 22.15 0.60
CA PHE A 415 17.80 22.80 0.85
C PHE A 415 16.99 22.93 -0.45
N GLY A 416 15.88 22.21 -0.55
CA GLY A 416 15.02 22.23 -1.71
C GLY A 416 15.28 21.11 -2.73
N GLU A 417 16.30 20.27 -2.51
CA GLU A 417 16.45 19.00 -3.22
C GLU A 417 15.36 18.02 -2.77
N GLN A 418 14.95 17.14 -3.69
CA GLN A 418 14.01 16.07 -3.38
C GLN A 418 14.77 14.93 -2.73
N LYS A 419 14.41 14.62 -1.48
CA LYS A 419 14.94 13.48 -0.74
C LYS A 419 14.04 12.27 -1.00
N GLN A 420 14.58 11.26 -1.67
CA GLN A 420 13.97 9.93 -1.78
C GLN A 420 14.75 8.97 -0.90
N THR A 421 14.05 8.25 -0.03
CA THR A 421 14.65 7.20 0.80
C THR A 421 14.12 5.85 0.32
N GLU A 422 15.02 4.99 -0.12
CA GLU A 422 14.74 3.61 -0.52
C GLU A 422 15.40 2.65 0.45
N TRP A 423 14.72 1.55 0.78
CA TRP A 423 15.22 0.50 1.65
C TRP A 423 15.34 -0.80 0.86
N THR A 424 16.55 -1.33 0.75
CA THR A 424 16.80 -2.57 0.01
C THR A 424 17.23 -3.69 0.95
N PRO A 425 16.48 -4.81 1.03
CA PRO A 425 16.85 -5.94 1.86
C PRO A 425 17.93 -6.80 1.19
N VAL A 426 19.01 -7.08 1.91
CA VAL A 426 20.10 -7.97 1.45
C VAL A 426 19.68 -9.42 1.71
N SER A 427 18.91 -9.98 0.78
CA SER A 427 18.33 -11.33 0.91
C SER A 427 19.35 -12.45 1.07
N GLU A 428 20.61 -12.22 0.67
CA GLU A 428 21.72 -13.20 0.73
C GLU A 428 22.23 -13.39 2.16
N ASN A 429 22.01 -12.39 3.03
CA ASN A 429 22.47 -12.33 4.42
C ASN A 429 21.32 -12.49 5.43
N THR A 430 20.25 -13.19 5.06
CA THR A 430 19.15 -13.48 5.98
C THR A 430 19.57 -14.57 6.98
N VAL A 431 19.40 -14.30 8.28
CA VAL A 431 19.71 -15.21 9.38
C VAL A 431 18.42 -15.62 10.09
N VAL A 432 18.27 -16.92 10.34
CA VAL A 432 17.21 -17.47 11.18
C VAL A 432 17.66 -17.50 12.65
N ASN A 433 16.81 -17.04 13.57
CA ASN A 433 17.07 -17.13 15.00
C ASN A 433 17.19 -18.60 15.44
N ARG A 434 18.05 -18.90 16.43
CA ARG A 434 18.30 -20.27 16.92
C ARG A 434 17.05 -21.04 17.35
N SER A 435 15.98 -20.35 17.75
CA SER A 435 14.72 -20.97 18.14
C SER A 435 13.83 -21.37 16.96
N GLY A 436 14.04 -20.82 15.75
CA GLY A 436 13.17 -21.01 14.58
C GLY A 436 11.71 -20.56 14.77
N ARG A 437 11.37 -19.98 15.93
CA ARG A 437 9.99 -19.68 16.33
C ARG A 437 9.68 -18.20 16.21
N CYS A 438 8.49 -17.90 15.68
CA CYS A 438 7.92 -16.56 15.73
C CYS A 438 7.67 -16.14 17.19
N THR A 439 7.83 -14.85 17.47
CA THR A 439 7.50 -14.26 18.77
C THR A 439 6.37 -13.24 18.59
N SER A 440 5.49 -13.09 19.58
CA SER A 440 4.52 -12.01 19.54
C SER A 440 5.24 -10.66 19.66
N ALA A 441 4.78 -9.65 18.92
CA ALA A 441 5.34 -8.29 18.98
C ALA A 441 5.19 -7.63 20.36
N TYR A 442 4.36 -8.22 21.23
CA TYR A 442 4.15 -7.76 22.60
C TYR A 442 5.32 -8.17 23.51
N GLY A 443 6.39 -7.37 23.49
CA GLY A 443 7.51 -7.51 24.41
C GLY A 443 8.56 -6.45 24.17
N ARG A 444 8.76 -5.53 25.13
CA ARG A 444 9.95 -4.65 25.18
C ARG A 444 11.20 -5.52 25.38
N LEU A 445 11.74 -6.12 24.32
CA LEU A 445 12.98 -6.88 24.43
C LEU A 445 13.95 -6.42 23.35
N ARG A 446 14.85 -5.52 23.75
CA ARG A 446 15.97 -4.95 22.98
C ARG A 446 17.03 -5.99 22.56
N GLY A 447 16.83 -7.29 22.80
CA GLY A 447 17.92 -8.29 22.73
C GLY A 447 17.75 -9.45 21.75
N LEU A 448 16.53 -9.83 21.35
CA LEU A 448 16.29 -11.03 20.52
C LEU A 448 15.18 -10.68 19.52
N ARG A 449 15.54 -10.09 18.38
CA ARG A 449 14.57 -9.47 17.46
C ARG A 449 14.77 -9.99 16.04
N GLY A 450 13.80 -10.74 15.54
CA GLY A 450 13.56 -10.73 14.10
C GLY A 450 13.21 -9.32 13.63
N CYS A 451 13.58 -8.98 12.41
CA CYS A 451 13.38 -7.63 11.84
C CYS A 451 12.16 -7.55 10.92
N VAL A 452 11.37 -8.62 10.82
CA VAL A 452 10.18 -8.70 9.95
C VAL A 452 8.95 -8.96 10.81
N VAL A 453 7.88 -8.20 10.56
CA VAL A 453 6.61 -8.27 11.27
C VAL A 453 5.45 -8.52 10.30
N THR A 454 4.41 -9.22 10.73
CA THR A 454 3.16 -9.35 9.96
C THR A 454 2.39 -8.04 9.95
N LEU A 455 1.91 -7.61 8.78
CA LEU A 455 1.05 -6.43 8.67
C LEU A 455 -0.35 -6.69 9.26
N GLY A 456 -0.88 -7.91 9.10
CA GLY A 456 -2.08 -8.33 9.80
C GLY A 456 -1.83 -8.77 11.24
N GLY A 457 -2.77 -8.44 12.12
CA GLY A 457 -2.86 -8.99 13.48
C GLY A 457 -3.73 -10.25 13.51
N ASN A 458 -3.54 -11.09 14.53
CA ASN A 458 -4.44 -12.23 14.77
C ASN A 458 -5.67 -11.78 15.57
N SER A 459 -6.88 -11.97 15.04
CA SER A 459 -8.06 -11.97 15.91
C SER A 459 -7.93 -13.19 16.83
N ASN A 460 -7.60 -12.97 18.10
CA ASN A 460 -7.61 -14.05 19.07
C ASN A 460 -9.01 -14.69 19.02
N PHE A 461 -9.06 -15.98 18.69
CA PHE A 461 -10.22 -16.86 18.55
C PHE A 461 -10.92 -16.84 17.18
N SER A 462 -10.58 -17.82 16.34
CA SER A 462 -11.49 -18.31 15.30
C SER A 462 -12.68 -18.98 15.97
N SER A 463 -13.81 -18.30 15.99
CA SER A 463 -15.06 -18.93 16.39
C SER A 463 -16.16 -18.60 15.41
N ASN A 464 -17.16 -19.49 15.34
CA ASN A 464 -18.35 -19.28 14.52
C ASN A 464 -19.27 -18.20 15.11
N GLY A 465 -18.94 -17.65 16.29
CA GLY A 465 -19.70 -16.61 16.97
C GLY A 465 -20.97 -17.13 17.63
N PHE A 466 -21.08 -18.44 17.84
CA PHE A 466 -22.18 -19.05 18.58
C PHE A 466 -22.05 -18.82 20.09
N ILE A 467 -20.83 -18.63 20.58
CA ILE A 467 -20.55 -18.20 21.94
C ILE A 467 -20.19 -16.72 21.94
N ALA A 468 -20.89 -15.93 22.76
CA ALA A 468 -20.55 -14.53 22.97
C ALA A 468 -19.19 -14.44 23.67
N LEU A 469 -18.16 -14.05 22.93
CA LEU A 469 -16.88 -13.64 23.53
C LEU A 469 -17.12 -12.42 24.43
N PRO A 470 -16.43 -12.32 25.58
CA PRO A 470 -16.51 -11.12 26.41
C PRO A 470 -16.11 -9.91 25.56
N LYS A 471 -17.05 -9.00 25.30
CA LYS A 471 -16.76 -7.72 24.65
C LYS A 471 -15.80 -6.96 25.55
N GLU A 472 -14.52 -6.87 25.17
CA GLU A 472 -13.63 -5.90 25.80
C GLU A 472 -14.25 -4.50 25.62
N GLU A 473 -14.48 -3.78 26.72
CA GLU A 473 -15.00 -2.42 26.67
C GLU A 473 -14.07 -1.51 25.86
N GLU A 474 -14.51 -1.23 24.63
CA GLU A 474 -13.90 -0.23 23.76
C GLU A 474 -14.02 1.14 24.43
N ARG A 475 -12.89 1.81 24.64
CA ARG A 475 -12.89 3.10 25.34
C ARG A 475 -13.36 4.17 24.36
N ILE A 476 -14.14 5.15 24.85
CA ILE A 476 -14.70 6.25 24.02
C ILE A 476 -13.62 6.96 23.19
N TRP A 477 -12.41 7.11 23.75
CA TRP A 477 -11.26 7.74 23.08
C TRP A 477 -10.76 7.00 21.83
N GLU A 478 -11.07 5.70 21.69
CA GLU A 478 -10.68 4.86 20.54
C GLU A 478 -11.66 4.98 19.37
N LYS A 479 -12.85 5.54 19.60
CA LYS A 479 -13.86 5.86 18.57
C LYS A 479 -13.68 7.25 17.97
N LEU A 480 -12.94 8.13 18.65
CA LEU A 480 -12.64 9.49 18.16
C LEU A 480 -11.99 9.54 16.76
N PRO A 481 -11.09 8.61 16.37
CA PRO A 481 -10.54 8.57 15.01
C PRO A 481 -11.55 8.19 13.93
N TYR A 482 -12.67 7.55 14.31
CA TYR A 482 -13.73 7.08 13.42
C TYR A 482 -14.95 8.02 13.40
N LEU A 483 -14.87 9.17 14.07
CA LEU A 483 -15.89 10.20 13.95
C LEU A 483 -15.97 10.69 12.50
N ALA A 484 -17.18 10.89 12.01
CA ALA A 484 -17.40 11.56 10.73
C ALA A 484 -16.65 12.91 10.72
N THR A 485 -16.14 13.28 9.54
CA THR A 485 -15.28 14.46 9.36
C THR A 485 -15.92 15.76 9.86
N GLY A 486 -17.24 15.90 9.72
CA GLY A 486 -18.02 17.03 10.23
C GLY A 486 -17.90 17.24 11.75
N PRO A 487 -18.44 16.34 12.60
CA PRO A 487 -18.38 16.49 14.05
C PRO A 487 -16.96 16.53 14.61
N ALA A 488 -16.02 15.78 14.02
CA ALA A 488 -14.60 15.84 14.42
C ALA A 488 -13.99 17.24 14.20
N ASN A 489 -14.30 17.88 13.08
CA ASN A 489 -13.83 19.24 12.78
C ASN A 489 -14.44 20.28 13.73
N VAL A 490 -15.72 20.15 14.09
CA VAL A 490 -16.37 21.03 15.07
C VAL A 490 -15.69 20.92 16.44
N LEU A 491 -15.48 19.68 16.93
CA LEU A 491 -14.85 19.46 18.22
C LEU A 491 -13.42 20.05 18.30
N ARG A 492 -12.65 19.94 17.22
CA ARG A 492 -11.31 20.56 17.11
C ARG A 492 -11.35 22.07 17.22
N VAL A 493 -12.28 22.73 16.52
CA VAL A 493 -12.45 24.18 16.58
C VAL A 493 -12.88 24.62 17.98
N CYS A 494 -13.85 23.92 18.58
CA CYS A 494 -14.30 24.19 19.96
C CYS A 494 -13.16 24.09 20.97
N ALA A 495 -12.33 23.04 20.90
CA ALA A 495 -11.21 22.86 21.82
C ALA A 495 -10.21 24.02 21.77
N GLY A 496 -9.84 24.49 20.58
CA GLY A 496 -8.98 25.67 20.43
C GLY A 496 -9.68 26.96 20.88
N PHE A 497 -10.96 27.11 20.55
CA PHE A 497 -11.73 28.33 20.83
C PHE A 497 -11.93 28.53 22.32
N PHE A 498 -12.34 27.50 23.07
CA PHE A 498 -12.54 27.61 24.51
C PHE A 498 -11.25 27.96 25.25
N LEU A 499 -10.11 27.41 24.82
CA LEU A 499 -8.81 27.75 25.40
C LEU A 499 -8.45 29.22 25.16
N ALA A 500 -8.61 29.72 23.92
CA ALA A 500 -8.38 31.14 23.61
C ALA A 500 -9.33 32.06 24.36
N TRP A 501 -10.62 31.68 24.42
CA TRP A 501 -11.65 32.44 25.10
C TRP A 501 -11.36 32.57 26.60
N ALA A 502 -10.98 31.48 27.27
CA ALA A 502 -10.57 31.52 28.66
C ALA A 502 -9.35 32.43 28.90
N CYS A 503 -8.36 32.42 28.00
CA CYS A 503 -7.18 33.29 28.10
C CYS A 503 -7.54 34.78 27.99
N PHE A 504 -8.38 35.17 27.03
CA PHE A 504 -8.80 36.56 26.86
C PHE A 504 -9.72 37.02 27.99
N MET A 505 -10.64 36.17 28.45
CA MET A 505 -11.49 36.47 29.62
C MET A 505 -10.66 36.73 30.88
N PHE A 506 -9.50 36.09 31.03
CA PHE A 506 -8.61 36.28 32.17
C PHE A 506 -7.72 37.53 32.07
N THR A 507 -7.39 37.98 30.86
CA THR A 507 -6.32 38.98 30.62
C THR A 507 -6.79 40.32 30.08
N GLN A 508 -7.95 40.36 29.42
CA GLN A 508 -8.44 41.55 28.73
C GLN A 508 -9.67 42.13 29.43
N PRO A 509 -9.80 43.47 29.52
CA PRO A 509 -10.99 44.12 30.05
C PRO A 509 -12.07 44.37 28.98
N GLY A 510 -13.32 44.50 29.42
CA GLY A 510 -14.43 44.99 28.59
C GLY A 510 -14.78 44.11 27.39
N MET A 511 -15.02 44.74 26.23
CA MET A 511 -15.49 44.05 25.02
C MET A 511 -14.44 43.09 24.42
N LEU A 512 -13.14 43.38 24.61
CA LEU A 512 -12.02 42.54 24.15
C LEU A 512 -11.98 41.19 24.86
N ALA A 513 -12.47 41.08 26.09
CA ALA A 513 -12.57 39.83 26.83
C ALA A 513 -13.48 38.83 26.10
N TRP A 514 -14.62 39.31 25.60
CA TRP A 514 -15.63 38.51 24.90
C TRP A 514 -15.33 38.32 23.42
N LEU A 515 -14.90 39.39 22.72
CA LEU A 515 -14.64 39.37 21.28
C LEU A 515 -13.22 38.94 20.90
N GLY A 516 -12.29 38.84 21.86
CA GLY A 516 -10.89 38.52 21.57
C GLY A 516 -10.71 37.16 20.90
N ALA A 517 -11.36 36.11 21.40
CA ALA A 517 -11.30 34.78 20.80
C ALA A 517 -11.97 34.71 19.41
N PRO A 518 -13.21 35.23 19.22
CA PRO A 518 -13.80 35.38 17.89
C PRO A 518 -12.90 36.11 16.90
N LEU A 519 -12.31 37.24 17.29
CA LEU A 519 -11.43 38.04 16.44
C LEU A 519 -10.16 37.28 16.05
N TRP A 520 -9.52 36.60 17.01
CA TRP A 520 -8.33 35.78 16.78
C TRP A 520 -8.58 34.64 15.79
N PHE A 521 -9.72 33.95 15.95
CA PHE A 521 -10.13 32.87 15.07
C PHE A 521 -10.50 33.39 13.68
N PHE A 522 -11.16 34.54 13.60
CA PHE A 522 -11.47 35.20 12.34
C PHE A 522 -10.21 35.58 11.55
N ILE A 523 -9.21 36.18 12.20
CA ILE A 523 -7.91 36.50 11.57
C ILE A 523 -7.23 35.23 11.06
N THR A 524 -7.22 34.17 11.88
CA THR A 524 -6.61 32.89 11.49
C THR A 524 -7.35 32.25 10.31
N PHE A 525 -8.67 32.27 10.33
CA PHE A 525 -9.52 31.78 9.25
C PHE A 525 -9.28 32.54 7.94
N LEU A 526 -9.27 33.87 8.00
CA LEU A 526 -9.00 34.73 6.85
C LEU A 526 -7.62 34.44 6.26
N ARG A 527 -6.59 34.33 7.11
CA ARG A 527 -5.22 34.01 6.68
C ARG A 527 -5.15 32.66 5.96
N VAL A 528 -5.76 31.60 6.49
CA VAL A 528 -5.70 30.26 5.85
C VAL A 528 -6.48 30.23 4.53
N THR A 529 -7.65 30.87 4.49
CA THR A 529 -8.45 30.99 3.27
C THR A 529 -7.71 31.81 2.21
N LEU A 530 -7.11 32.93 2.58
CA LEU A 530 -6.34 33.77 1.65
C LEU A 530 -5.06 33.07 1.17
N GLN A 531 -4.35 32.38 2.06
CA GLN A 531 -3.17 31.57 1.71
C GLN A 531 -3.51 30.47 0.69
N SER A 532 -4.59 29.73 0.92
CA SER A 532 -5.02 28.65 0.02
C SER A 532 -5.51 29.16 -1.34
N VAL A 533 -6.20 30.30 -1.37
CA VAL A 533 -6.63 30.98 -2.61
C VAL A 533 -5.43 31.53 -3.40
N LEU A 534 -4.48 32.21 -2.73
CA LEU A 534 -3.26 32.70 -3.37
C LEU A 534 -2.38 31.55 -3.88
N GLY A 535 -2.23 30.49 -3.09
CA GLY A 535 -1.53 29.26 -3.48
C GLY A 535 -2.18 28.53 -4.65
N SER A 536 -3.46 28.77 -4.92
CA SER A 536 -4.20 28.10 -5.99
C SER A 536 -4.32 28.90 -7.29
N GLY A 537 -3.83 30.14 -7.35
CA GLY A 537 -3.85 30.94 -8.60
C GLY A 537 -4.24 32.41 -8.44
N GLY A 538 -4.64 32.84 -7.24
CA GLY A 538 -5.03 34.23 -7.00
C GLY A 538 -6.36 34.62 -7.65
N LEU A 539 -6.56 35.93 -7.84
CA LEU A 539 -7.82 36.55 -8.27
C LEU A 539 -8.18 36.33 -9.75
N HIS A 540 -7.27 35.81 -10.58
CA HIS A 540 -7.57 35.40 -11.96
C HIS A 540 -8.32 34.07 -11.94
N ARG A 541 -9.63 34.19 -11.83
CA ARG A 541 -10.61 33.12 -11.65
C ARG A 541 -10.95 32.45 -12.98
N SER A 542 -10.84 31.12 -13.08
CA SER A 542 -11.70 30.37 -14.00
C SER A 542 -13.11 30.34 -13.39
N SER A 543 -14.16 30.62 -14.17
CA SER A 543 -15.51 30.87 -13.64
C SER A 543 -16.14 29.69 -12.89
N MET A 544 -15.57 28.48 -13.02
CA MET A 544 -16.14 27.22 -12.50
C MET A 544 -15.62 26.78 -11.15
N LEU A 545 -14.42 27.21 -10.75
CA LEU A 545 -13.87 26.82 -9.46
C LEU A 545 -14.52 27.67 -8.35
N ARG A 546 -15.35 27.01 -7.53
CA ARG A 546 -15.90 27.60 -6.31
C ARG A 546 -14.76 27.71 -5.29
N TRP A 547 -14.76 28.79 -4.50
CA TRP A 547 -13.77 29.01 -3.43
C TRP A 547 -13.69 27.82 -2.46
N ASN A 548 -14.82 27.14 -2.27
CA ASN A 548 -14.94 25.92 -1.48
C ASN A 548 -14.01 24.77 -1.92
N ASN A 549 -13.62 24.74 -3.20
CA ASN A 549 -12.81 23.67 -3.77
C ASN A 549 -11.30 23.95 -3.64
N TYR A 550 -10.91 25.21 -3.36
CA TYR A 550 -9.52 25.58 -3.10
C TYR A 550 -9.13 25.40 -1.63
N VAL A 551 -10.10 25.28 -0.73
CA VAL A 551 -9.91 25.27 0.71
C VAL A 551 -10.19 23.88 1.27
N SER A 552 -9.16 23.24 1.84
CA SER A 552 -9.35 22.04 2.67
C SER A 552 -9.93 22.46 4.02
N TRP A 553 -11.23 22.27 4.20
CA TRP A 553 -11.92 22.63 5.44
C TRP A 553 -11.39 21.88 6.67
N SER A 554 -10.93 20.64 6.51
CA SER A 554 -10.32 19.92 7.63
C SER A 554 -8.99 20.55 8.06
N ASP A 555 -8.17 21.00 7.10
CA ASP A 555 -6.90 21.69 7.41
C ASP A 555 -7.13 23.05 8.05
N VAL A 556 -8.18 23.76 7.64
CA VAL A 556 -8.63 25.00 8.30
C VAL A 556 -9.00 24.71 9.77
N CYS A 557 -9.84 23.71 10.02
CA CYS A 557 -10.27 23.36 11.38
C CYS A 557 -9.10 22.91 12.27
N ILE A 558 -8.15 22.13 11.74
CA ILE A 558 -6.93 21.77 12.46
C ILE A 558 -6.07 23.01 12.75
N THR A 559 -5.94 23.92 11.79
CA THR A 559 -5.18 25.17 11.99
C THR A 559 -5.82 26.07 13.04
N LEU A 560 -7.15 26.14 13.09
CA LEU A 560 -7.90 26.87 14.12
C LEU A 560 -7.72 26.24 15.52
N MET A 561 -7.73 24.90 15.62
CA MET A 561 -7.45 24.19 16.87
C MET A 561 -6.07 24.58 17.44
N TYR A 562 -5.03 24.54 16.61
CA TYR A 562 -3.67 24.96 17.02
C TYR A 562 -3.53 26.49 17.15
N SER A 563 -4.49 27.29 16.71
CA SER A 563 -4.46 28.74 16.97
C SER A 563 -4.80 29.08 18.41
N GLY A 564 -5.58 28.23 19.09
CA GLY A 564 -5.98 28.42 20.48
C GLY A 564 -4.80 28.47 21.47
N PRO A 565 -3.93 27.44 21.52
CA PRO A 565 -2.78 27.44 22.41
C PRO A 565 -1.75 28.54 22.12
N ALA A 566 -1.74 29.10 20.89
CA ALA A 566 -0.93 30.28 20.58
C ALA A 566 -1.33 31.50 21.43
N VAL A 567 -2.64 31.65 21.71
CA VAL A 567 -3.15 32.73 22.57
C VAL A 567 -2.62 32.56 23.99
N LEU A 568 -2.67 31.34 24.54
CA LEU A 568 -2.12 31.05 25.88
C LEU A 568 -0.65 31.47 26.00
N LEU A 569 0.16 31.25 24.96
CA LEU A 569 1.56 31.64 24.97
C LEU A 569 1.74 33.16 24.84
N LEU A 570 1.05 33.79 23.89
CA LEU A 570 1.31 35.19 23.55
C LEU A 570 0.67 36.17 24.53
N GLU A 571 -0.51 35.85 25.05
CA GLU A 571 -1.34 36.78 25.81
C GLU A 571 -1.04 36.73 27.32
N PRO A 572 -1.42 35.69 28.09
CA PRO A 572 -1.14 35.66 29.53
C PRO A 572 0.35 35.45 29.83
N VAL A 573 1.05 34.59 29.08
CA VAL A 573 2.45 34.26 29.38
C VAL A 573 3.40 35.38 28.92
N LEU A 574 3.39 35.75 27.64
CA LEU A 574 4.36 36.73 27.14
C LEU A 574 3.94 38.18 27.37
N ARG A 575 2.77 38.62 26.88
CA ARG A 575 2.33 40.02 27.03
C ARG A 575 2.18 40.41 28.49
N VAL A 576 1.32 39.72 29.24
CA VAL A 576 0.98 40.13 30.61
C VAL A 576 2.06 39.76 31.62
N PHE A 577 2.51 38.50 31.65
CA PHE A 577 3.45 38.05 32.69
C PHE A 577 4.90 38.47 32.41
N VAL A 578 5.46 38.16 31.24
CA VAL A 578 6.87 38.44 30.95
C VAL A 578 7.11 39.93 30.63
N LEU A 579 6.35 40.51 29.70
CA LEU A 579 6.65 41.86 29.20
C LEU A 579 6.13 42.93 30.16
N GLU A 580 4.85 42.88 30.54
CA GLU A 580 4.24 43.92 31.38
C GLU A 580 4.66 43.81 32.86
N ARG A 581 4.53 42.61 33.47
CA ARG A 581 4.81 42.45 34.92
C ARG A 581 6.29 42.28 35.26
N TRP A 582 7.04 41.52 34.47
CA TRP A 582 8.44 41.21 34.79
C TRP A 582 9.44 42.23 34.20
N LEU A 583 9.23 42.66 32.95
CA LEU A 583 10.14 43.59 32.26
C LEU A 583 9.66 45.05 32.27
N GLY A 584 8.43 45.34 32.72
CA GLY A 584 7.86 46.70 32.70
C GLY A 584 7.70 47.31 31.30
N CYS A 585 7.74 46.48 30.25
CA CYS A 585 7.68 46.91 28.86
C CYS A 585 6.25 46.76 28.31
N THR A 586 5.68 47.85 27.82
CA THR A 586 4.38 47.86 27.13
C THR A 586 4.57 48.28 25.68
N ALA A 587 3.55 48.04 24.84
CA ALA A 587 3.57 48.51 23.45
C ALA A 587 3.69 50.04 23.36
N SER A 588 3.34 50.78 24.42
CA SER A 588 3.49 52.25 24.46
C SER A 588 4.87 52.69 24.96
N SER A 589 5.53 51.92 25.83
CA SER A 589 6.84 52.29 26.40
C SER A 589 8.03 51.80 25.58
N ALA A 590 7.97 50.59 25.03
CA ALA A 590 9.05 49.98 24.26
C ALA A 590 8.50 49.11 23.11
N PRO A 591 7.86 49.71 22.08
CA PRO A 591 7.16 48.99 21.02
C PRO A 591 8.05 47.98 20.31
N PHE A 592 9.29 48.36 19.96
CA PHE A 592 10.22 47.47 19.27
C PHE A 592 10.49 46.18 20.07
N THR A 593 10.82 46.31 21.35
CA THR A 593 11.13 45.17 22.23
C THR A 593 9.94 44.25 22.41
N VAL A 594 8.75 44.81 22.67
CA VAL A 594 7.51 44.05 22.82
C VAL A 594 7.19 43.27 21.54
N TYR A 595 7.19 43.93 20.38
CA TYR A 595 6.83 43.28 19.12
C TYR A 595 7.90 42.31 18.61
N ALA A 596 9.19 42.55 18.86
CA ALA A 596 10.25 41.61 18.52
C ALA A 596 10.08 40.28 19.28
N ILE A 597 9.82 40.35 20.59
CA ILE A 597 9.65 39.16 21.43
C ILE A 597 8.36 38.40 21.06
N LEU A 598 7.23 39.11 20.92
CA LEU A 598 5.96 38.48 20.54
C LEU A 598 6.02 37.84 19.14
N THR A 599 6.65 38.53 18.18
CA THR A 599 6.83 38.01 16.81
C THR A 599 7.72 36.77 16.79
N LEU A 600 8.85 36.79 17.51
CA LEU A 600 9.75 35.65 17.62
C LEU A 600 9.04 34.44 18.24
N ALA A 601 8.32 34.64 19.34
CA ALA A 601 7.58 33.58 19.99
C ALA A 601 6.47 33.00 19.10
N TYR A 602 5.76 33.84 18.35
CA TYR A 602 4.75 33.39 17.41
C TYR A 602 5.33 32.57 16.25
N GLY A 603 6.47 33.00 15.70
CA GLY A 603 7.22 32.26 14.67
C GLY A 603 7.68 30.89 15.15
N LEU A 604 8.28 30.82 16.35
CA LEU A 604 8.69 29.55 16.98
C LEU A 604 7.50 28.64 17.26
N TYR A 605 6.40 29.18 17.77
CA TYR A 605 5.17 28.43 18.01
C TYR A 605 4.60 27.83 16.72
N LYS A 606 4.58 28.60 15.63
CA LYS A 606 4.13 28.14 14.31
C LYS A 606 4.96 26.97 13.80
N ALA A 607 6.29 27.09 13.84
CA ALA A 607 7.19 26.01 13.46
C ALA A 607 6.95 24.74 14.30
N PHE A 608 6.76 24.90 15.62
CA PHE A 608 6.43 23.79 16.53
C PHE A 608 5.07 23.14 16.21
N ALA A 609 4.03 23.94 15.95
CA ALA A 609 2.72 23.43 15.57
C ALA A 609 2.75 22.68 14.23
N HIS A 610 3.54 23.14 13.25
CA HIS A 610 3.76 22.43 11.99
C HIS A 610 4.52 21.12 12.18
N ALA A 611 5.49 21.06 13.10
CA ALA A 611 6.16 19.82 13.47
C ALA A 611 5.19 18.79 14.09
N LEU A 612 4.31 19.23 15.00
CA LEU A 612 3.27 18.35 15.59
C LEU A 612 2.27 17.83 14.56
N ARG A 613 1.96 18.64 13.53
CA ARG A 613 1.06 18.27 12.43
C ARG A 613 1.72 17.39 11.37
N GLY A 614 3.02 17.13 11.47
CA GLY A 614 3.76 16.30 10.52
C GLY A 614 4.09 16.99 9.19
N TYR A 615 4.12 18.33 9.15
CA TYR A 615 4.57 19.06 7.96
C TYR A 615 6.07 18.82 7.71
N PRO A 616 6.52 18.83 6.44
CA PRO A 616 7.93 18.65 6.11
C PRO A 616 8.80 19.73 6.78
N LEU A 617 10.04 19.37 7.13
CA LEU A 617 11.01 20.28 7.75
C LEU A 617 11.13 21.61 6.99
N LYS A 618 11.04 21.54 5.65
CA LYS A 618 11.03 22.70 4.75
C LYS A 618 9.96 23.74 5.11
N ALA A 619 8.73 23.33 5.39
CA ALA A 619 7.64 24.25 5.74
C ALA A 619 7.91 24.92 7.10
N GLN A 620 8.43 24.16 8.06
CA GLN A 620 8.79 24.66 9.39
C GLN A 620 9.91 25.73 9.32
N MET A 621 10.93 25.49 8.48
CA MET A 621 12.03 26.43 8.27
C MET A 621 11.57 27.72 7.59
N ILE A 622 10.61 27.64 6.66
CA ILE A 622 10.07 28.83 5.99
C ILE A 622 9.36 29.75 6.98
N ASP A 623 8.52 29.22 7.88
CA ASP A 623 7.85 30.04 8.89
C ASP A 623 8.87 30.77 9.79
N LEU A 624 9.95 30.08 10.16
CA LEU A 624 11.02 30.67 10.96
C LEU A 624 11.78 31.75 10.18
N ALA A 625 12.08 31.51 8.90
CA ALA A 625 12.77 32.46 8.03
C ALA A 625 11.96 33.73 7.75
N LEU A 626 10.62 33.65 7.74
CA LEU A 626 9.72 34.80 7.57
C LEU A 626 9.54 35.63 8.85
N THR A 627 9.90 35.08 10.02
CA THR A 627 9.66 35.73 11.32
C THR A 627 10.34 37.11 11.46
N PRO A 628 11.60 37.33 11.04
CA PRO A 628 12.22 38.66 11.09
C PRO A 628 11.50 39.70 10.21
N LEU A 629 10.90 39.28 9.09
CA LEU A 629 10.15 40.17 8.19
C LEU A 629 8.81 40.62 8.79
N CYS A 630 8.29 39.91 9.79
CA CYS A 630 7.06 40.29 10.48
C CYS A 630 7.24 41.52 11.37
N VAL A 631 8.40 41.71 12.01
CA VAL A 631 8.65 42.82 12.96
C VAL A 631 8.38 44.21 12.34
N PRO A 632 8.94 44.58 11.16
CA PRO A 632 8.66 45.89 10.57
C PRO A 632 7.18 46.07 10.19
N VAL A 633 6.50 45.02 9.74
CA VAL A 633 5.07 45.06 9.40
C VAL A 633 4.20 45.25 10.64
N VAL A 634 4.53 44.57 11.74
CA VAL A 634 3.84 44.71 13.02
C VAL A 634 4.03 46.12 13.59
N LEU A 635 5.22 46.71 13.47
CA LEU A 635 5.49 48.09 13.87
C LEU A 635 4.71 49.12 13.04
N LEU A 636 4.58 48.88 11.73
CA LEU A 636 3.76 49.71 10.85
C LEU A 636 2.28 49.67 11.29
N PHE A 637 1.74 48.48 11.58
CA PHE A 637 0.36 48.34 12.07
C PHE A 637 0.17 48.94 13.46
N HIS A 638 1.16 48.86 14.33
CA HIS A 638 1.14 49.56 15.61
C HIS A 638 1.02 51.07 15.43
N TRP A 639 1.83 51.67 14.54
CA TRP A 639 1.78 53.11 14.27
C TRP A 639 0.43 53.56 13.69
N LEU A 640 -0.13 52.78 12.76
CA LEU A 640 -1.46 53.03 12.21
C LEU A 640 -2.53 52.97 13.29
N LEU A 641 -2.49 51.96 14.16
CA LEU A 641 -3.43 51.83 15.27
C LEU A 641 -3.28 52.97 16.28
N ALA A 642 -2.06 53.36 16.62
CA ALA A 642 -1.78 54.48 17.51
C ALA A 642 -2.33 55.81 16.95
N THR A 643 -2.25 56.01 15.63
CA THR A 643 -2.80 57.20 14.96
C THR A 643 -4.33 57.22 15.05
N VAL A 644 -5.00 56.08 14.77
CA VAL A 644 -6.46 55.96 14.84
C VAL A 644 -6.96 56.14 16.28
N LEU A 645 -6.34 55.48 17.26
CA LEU A 645 -6.69 55.64 18.67
C LEU A 645 -6.41 57.06 19.18
N GLY A 646 -5.35 57.70 18.67
CA GLY A 646 -5.07 59.11 18.94
C GLY A 646 -6.17 60.05 18.46
N MET A 647 -6.72 59.81 17.27
CA MET A 647 -7.88 60.57 16.75
C MET A 647 -9.16 60.34 17.56
N LEU A 648 -9.31 59.16 18.16
CA LEU A 648 -10.45 58.79 19.00
C LEU A 648 -10.26 59.16 20.49
N GLY A 649 -9.09 59.64 20.88
CA GLY A 649 -8.76 59.99 22.27
C GLY A 649 -8.49 58.79 23.21
N ASP A 650 -8.29 57.58 22.67
CA ASP A 650 -8.16 56.33 23.45
C ASP A 650 -6.75 55.70 23.32
N ILE A 651 -5.71 56.53 23.40
CA ILE A 651 -4.30 56.06 23.38
C ILE A 651 -3.98 55.07 24.52
N PRO A 652 -4.54 55.17 25.75
CA PRO A 652 -4.26 54.23 26.83
C PRO A 652 -4.63 52.77 26.53
N SER A 653 -5.51 52.50 25.56
CA SER A 653 -5.89 51.13 25.17
C SER A 653 -4.89 50.47 24.22
N LEU A 654 -3.90 51.20 23.69
CA LEU A 654 -2.92 50.71 22.72
C LEU A 654 -2.16 49.43 23.17
N PRO A 655 -1.70 49.26 24.43
CA PRO A 655 -1.07 48.03 24.89
C PRO A 655 -1.97 46.80 24.83
N LEU A 656 -3.28 46.97 25.02
CA LEU A 656 -4.25 45.87 25.01
C LEU A 656 -4.35 45.19 23.64
N PHE A 657 -4.06 45.92 22.56
CA PHE A 657 -4.09 45.41 21.20
C PHE A 657 -2.77 44.75 20.74
N ALA A 658 -1.72 44.73 21.57
CA ALA A 658 -0.38 44.29 21.16
C ALA A 658 -0.34 42.88 20.53
N VAL A 659 -1.05 41.92 21.13
CA VAL A 659 -1.10 40.54 20.62
C VAL A 659 -1.92 40.43 19.33
N PHE A 660 -2.97 41.23 19.17
CA PHE A 660 -3.73 41.30 17.92
C PHE A 660 -2.93 41.95 16.78
N VAL A 661 -2.22 43.05 17.06
CA VAL A 661 -1.34 43.71 16.07
C VAL A 661 -0.22 42.76 15.63
N THR A 662 0.40 42.04 16.58
CA THR A 662 1.39 41.00 16.28
C THR A 662 0.79 39.92 15.38
N LYS A 663 -0.41 39.43 15.74
CA LYS A 663 -1.11 38.38 15.00
C LYS A 663 -1.44 38.79 13.57
N VAL A 664 -2.04 39.96 13.37
CA VAL A 664 -2.39 40.47 12.05
C VAL A 664 -1.14 40.70 11.19
N GLY A 665 -0.10 41.34 11.75
CA GLY A 665 1.17 41.57 11.03
C GLY A 665 1.86 40.28 10.62
N CYS A 666 1.98 39.32 11.54
CA CYS A 666 2.59 38.02 11.23
C CYS A 666 1.74 37.21 10.25
N ASP A 667 0.42 37.16 10.43
CA ASP A 667 -0.46 36.40 9.53
C ASP A 667 -0.53 37.00 8.12
N ALA A 668 -0.33 38.32 7.96
CA ALA A 668 -0.20 38.96 6.66
C ALA A 668 1.09 38.49 5.94
N VAL A 669 2.24 38.56 6.62
CA VAL A 669 3.53 38.14 6.05
C VAL A 669 3.56 36.64 5.76
N ILE A 670 3.15 35.82 6.72
CA ILE A 670 3.14 34.35 6.56
C ILE A 670 2.06 33.92 5.57
N GLY A 671 0.89 34.58 5.54
CA GLY A 671 -0.15 34.30 4.55
C GLY A 671 0.33 34.55 3.12
N PHE A 672 1.05 35.65 2.89
CA PHE A 672 1.64 35.98 1.59
C PHE A 672 2.81 35.05 1.23
N GLY A 673 3.80 34.91 2.11
CA GLY A 673 4.98 34.06 1.87
C GLY A 673 4.63 32.57 1.76
N GLY A 674 3.75 32.07 2.64
CA GLY A 674 3.20 30.73 2.58
C GLY A 674 2.35 30.50 1.32
N GLY A 675 1.59 31.49 0.88
CA GLY A 675 0.82 31.44 -0.37
C GLY A 675 1.71 31.25 -1.61
N ILE A 676 2.91 31.87 -1.66
CA ILE A 676 3.90 31.67 -2.72
C ILE A 676 4.49 30.25 -2.69
N PHE A 677 4.68 29.69 -1.51
CA PHE A 677 5.19 28.32 -1.37
C PHE A 677 4.14 27.24 -1.69
N ASP A 678 2.91 27.43 -1.23
CA ASP A 678 1.78 26.58 -1.60
C ASP A 678 1.49 26.68 -3.10
N LYS A 679 1.73 27.86 -3.69
CA LYS A 679 1.74 28.09 -5.14
C LYS A 679 2.63 27.10 -5.86
N GLU A 680 3.85 26.93 -5.38
CA GLU A 680 4.84 26.05 -5.98
C GLU A 680 4.46 24.58 -5.80
N ASN A 681 3.99 24.19 -4.61
CA ASN A 681 3.58 22.80 -4.35
C ASN A 681 2.34 22.41 -5.14
N ASN A 682 1.35 23.30 -5.25
CA ASN A 682 0.15 23.05 -6.05
C ASN A 682 0.52 22.94 -7.54
N LEU A 683 1.38 23.82 -8.04
CA LEU A 683 1.86 23.73 -9.41
C LEU A 683 2.59 22.39 -9.66
N ARG A 684 3.44 21.94 -8.73
CA ARG A 684 4.16 20.67 -8.86
C ARG A 684 3.21 19.47 -8.99
N ARG A 685 2.21 19.37 -8.10
CA ARG A 685 1.19 18.31 -8.19
C ARG A 685 0.49 18.33 -9.55
N ARG A 686 0.20 19.53 -10.09
CA ARG A 686 -0.40 19.64 -11.43
C ARG A 686 0.53 19.32 -12.57
N MET A 687 1.83 19.59 -12.42
CA MET A 687 2.82 19.13 -13.39
C MET A 687 2.88 17.60 -13.41
N GLU A 688 2.80 16.93 -12.26
CA GLU A 688 2.72 15.46 -12.17
C GLU A 688 1.42 14.93 -12.82
N ASP A 689 0.26 15.49 -12.47
CA ASP A 689 -1.03 15.10 -13.07
C ASP A 689 -1.02 15.24 -14.61
N CYS A 690 -0.52 16.38 -15.10
CA CYS A 690 -0.41 16.62 -16.55
C CYS A 690 0.60 15.66 -17.20
N HIS A 691 1.71 15.34 -16.53
CA HIS A 691 2.70 14.39 -17.03
C HIS A 691 2.10 13.00 -17.21
N ILE A 692 1.34 12.51 -16.22
CA ILE A 692 0.66 11.20 -16.30
C ILE A 692 -0.32 11.17 -17.47
N LEU A 693 -1.11 12.23 -17.66
CA LEU A 693 -2.06 12.30 -18.77
C LEU A 693 -1.37 12.39 -20.14
N LEU A 694 -0.27 13.13 -20.25
CA LEU A 694 0.52 13.26 -21.47
C LEU A 694 1.30 11.97 -21.80
N ASP A 695 1.86 11.27 -20.82
CA ASP A 695 2.48 9.96 -21.03
C ASP A 695 1.45 8.92 -21.49
N GLY A 696 0.26 8.93 -20.89
CA GLY A 696 -0.87 8.12 -21.33
C GLY A 696 -1.26 8.43 -22.78
N MET A 697 -1.22 9.71 -23.17
CA MET A 697 -1.47 10.13 -24.54
C MET A 697 -0.39 9.62 -25.52
N LEU A 698 0.89 9.74 -25.18
CA LEU A 698 1.99 9.26 -26.02
C LEU A 698 2.01 7.74 -26.13
N SER A 699 1.63 7.01 -25.07
CA SER A 699 1.50 5.55 -25.12
C SER A 699 0.32 5.11 -26.01
N LEU A 700 -0.79 5.85 -26.01
CA LEU A 700 -1.88 5.63 -26.97
C LEU A 700 -1.42 5.89 -28.41
N TYR A 701 -0.63 6.94 -28.64
CA TYR A 701 -0.07 7.25 -29.95
C TYR A 701 0.86 6.12 -30.46
N SER A 702 1.73 5.59 -29.60
CA SER A 702 2.64 4.49 -29.97
C SER A 702 1.89 3.19 -30.27
N ARG A 703 0.85 2.86 -29.48
CA ARG A 703 -0.05 1.73 -29.73
C ARG A 703 -0.80 1.89 -31.05
N MET A 704 -1.31 3.09 -31.35
CA MET A 704 -1.94 3.38 -32.64
C MET A 704 -0.98 3.25 -33.83
N THR A 705 0.23 3.78 -33.70
CA THR A 705 1.28 3.67 -34.73
C THR A 705 1.66 2.21 -34.98
N SER A 706 1.68 1.39 -33.93
CA SER A 706 1.93 -0.05 -34.04
C SER A 706 0.80 -0.80 -34.74
N LEU A 707 -0.46 -0.36 -34.59
CA LEU A 707 -1.63 -0.97 -35.24
C LEU A 707 -1.77 -0.58 -36.71
N PHE A 708 -1.28 0.60 -37.08
CA PHE A 708 -1.37 1.15 -38.44
C PHE A 708 0.02 1.59 -38.97
N PRO A 709 0.99 0.66 -39.12
CA PRO A 709 2.36 1.01 -39.51
C PRO A 709 2.47 1.62 -40.92
N GLU A 710 1.52 1.31 -41.80
CA GLU A 710 1.48 1.80 -43.19
C GLU A 710 0.83 3.19 -43.34
N ARG A 711 0.27 3.74 -42.25
CA ARG A 711 -0.43 5.03 -42.28
C ARG A 711 0.21 5.96 -41.25
N ASP A 712 0.34 7.23 -41.59
CA ASP A 712 0.77 8.23 -40.62
C ASP A 712 -0.32 8.40 -39.55
N ALA A 713 -0.02 7.95 -38.32
CA ALA A 713 -0.92 8.08 -37.17
C ALA A 713 -1.28 9.54 -36.87
N GLY A 714 -0.38 10.49 -37.17
CA GLY A 714 -0.65 11.92 -37.05
C GLY A 714 -1.77 12.39 -37.99
N SER A 715 -1.74 11.93 -39.25
CA SER A 715 -2.79 12.19 -40.25
C SER A 715 -4.13 11.54 -39.90
N LEU A 716 -4.12 10.37 -39.25
CA LEU A 716 -5.35 9.69 -38.80
C LEU A 716 -6.03 10.44 -37.66
N LEU A 717 -5.25 11.01 -36.74
CA LEU A 717 -5.78 11.82 -35.64
C LEU A 717 -6.40 13.16 -36.11
N ALA A 718 -6.00 13.65 -37.29
CA ALA A 718 -6.58 14.85 -37.88
C ALA A 718 -8.04 14.66 -38.34
N ASP A 719 -8.48 13.42 -38.60
CA ASP A 719 -9.88 13.06 -38.87
C ASP A 719 -10.42 12.05 -37.84
N PRO A 720 -11.01 12.54 -36.73
CA PRO A 720 -11.55 11.69 -35.66
C PRO A 720 -12.65 10.72 -36.14
N ALA A 721 -13.41 11.07 -37.18
CA ALA A 721 -14.51 10.23 -37.66
C ALA A 721 -14.00 9.04 -38.48
N ALA A 722 -12.97 9.26 -39.32
CA ALA A 722 -12.28 8.18 -40.01
C ALA A 722 -11.51 7.28 -39.04
N LEU A 723 -10.84 7.88 -38.05
CA LEU A 723 -10.12 7.14 -37.01
C LEU A 723 -11.03 6.21 -36.23
N LYS A 724 -12.19 6.70 -35.78
CA LYS A 724 -13.16 5.89 -35.04
C LYS A 724 -13.60 4.65 -35.83
N ARG A 725 -13.92 4.80 -37.13
CA ARG A 725 -14.35 3.66 -37.96
C ARG A 725 -13.26 2.59 -38.06
N LEU A 726 -12.01 3.00 -38.18
CA LEU A 726 -10.87 2.08 -38.25
C LEU A 726 -10.60 1.39 -36.91
N LEU A 727 -10.79 2.09 -35.80
CA LEU A 727 -10.62 1.54 -34.46
C LEU A 727 -11.79 0.66 -34.02
N ASP A 728 -13.03 0.98 -34.39
CA ASP A 728 -14.20 0.12 -34.10
C ASP A 728 -14.01 -1.29 -34.66
N ASP A 729 -13.38 -1.42 -35.83
CA ASP A 729 -13.15 -2.71 -36.52
C ASP A 729 -11.97 -3.52 -35.95
N ARG A 730 -10.93 -2.86 -35.42
CA ARG A 730 -9.67 -3.52 -35.01
C ARG A 730 -9.36 -3.47 -33.52
N ALA A 731 -9.69 -2.38 -32.84
CA ALA A 731 -9.31 -2.11 -31.45
C ALA A 731 -10.25 -1.06 -30.80
N PRO A 732 -11.50 -1.43 -30.47
CA PRO A 732 -12.49 -0.49 -29.92
C PRO A 732 -12.06 0.11 -28.56
N ASP A 733 -11.24 -0.62 -27.80
CA ASP A 733 -10.76 -0.20 -26.48
C ASP A 733 -9.89 1.06 -26.56
N ILE A 734 -9.04 1.18 -27.58
CA ILE A 734 -8.15 2.34 -27.78
C ILE A 734 -8.95 3.62 -28.03
N TRP A 735 -10.07 3.51 -28.76
CA TRP A 735 -10.96 4.66 -28.96
C TRP A 735 -11.55 5.15 -27.64
N GLN A 736 -11.98 4.22 -26.78
CA GLN A 736 -12.52 4.58 -25.47
C GLN A 736 -11.44 5.18 -24.57
N GLU A 737 -10.24 4.61 -24.53
CA GLU A 737 -9.10 5.14 -23.76
C GLU A 737 -8.72 6.56 -24.23
N LEU A 738 -8.70 6.82 -25.54
CA LEU A 738 -8.42 8.13 -26.13
C LEU A 738 -9.47 9.18 -25.72
N VAL A 739 -10.75 8.82 -25.78
CA VAL A 739 -11.85 9.70 -25.36
C VAL A 739 -11.74 10.00 -23.86
N VAL A 740 -11.44 9.00 -23.03
CA VAL A 740 -11.28 9.18 -21.58
C VAL A 740 -10.11 10.11 -21.28
N ASN A 741 -8.93 9.87 -21.89
CA ASN A 741 -7.75 10.72 -21.69
C ASN A 741 -8.03 12.19 -22.07
N ALA A 742 -8.70 12.44 -23.21
CA ALA A 742 -9.06 13.79 -23.64
C ALA A 742 -10.09 14.46 -22.70
N LEU A 743 -11.10 13.71 -22.23
CA LEU A 743 -12.07 14.21 -21.25
C LEU A 743 -11.42 14.50 -19.89
N ASP A 744 -10.47 13.66 -19.45
CA ASP A 744 -9.73 13.85 -18.21
C ASP A 744 -8.85 15.10 -18.29
N LEU A 745 -8.19 15.33 -19.43
CA LEU A 745 -7.41 16.55 -19.63
C LEU A 745 -8.28 17.80 -19.64
N MET A 746 -9.46 17.75 -20.28
CA MET A 746 -10.45 18.83 -20.23
C MET A 746 -10.96 19.04 -18.79
N HIS A 747 -11.20 17.96 -18.04
CA HIS A 747 -11.61 18.05 -16.64
C HIS A 747 -10.52 18.72 -15.79
N VAL A 748 -9.26 18.28 -15.93
CA VAL A 748 -8.12 18.84 -15.21
C VAL A 748 -7.95 20.33 -15.53
N TRP A 749 -8.07 20.73 -16.79
CA TRP A 749 -8.01 22.12 -17.23
C TRP A 749 -9.00 23.04 -16.47
N TYR A 750 -10.25 22.62 -16.28
CA TYR A 750 -11.26 23.46 -15.62
C TYR A 750 -11.34 23.30 -14.10
N PHE A 751 -11.14 22.08 -13.58
CA PHE A 751 -11.43 21.75 -12.18
C PHE A 751 -10.19 21.66 -11.29
N GLN A 752 -8.98 21.71 -11.85
CA GLN A 752 -7.76 21.70 -11.04
C GLN A 752 -7.09 23.08 -10.98
N PRO A 753 -6.70 23.56 -9.78
CA PRO A 753 -6.02 24.84 -9.63
C PRO A 753 -4.73 24.85 -10.44
N ARG A 754 -4.58 25.81 -11.37
CA ARG A 754 -3.37 26.04 -12.18
C ARG A 754 -3.01 24.96 -13.19
N ALA A 755 -3.94 24.08 -13.52
CA ALA A 755 -3.76 23.13 -14.62
C ALA A 755 -3.33 23.83 -15.91
N ASN A 756 -3.94 24.97 -16.26
CA ASN A 756 -3.63 25.70 -17.49
C ASN A 756 -2.16 26.12 -17.57
N TYR A 757 -1.58 26.57 -16.45
CA TYR A 757 -0.18 26.97 -16.38
C TYR A 757 0.77 25.75 -16.36
N ALA A 758 0.36 24.65 -15.73
CA ALA A 758 1.13 23.41 -15.77
C ALA A 758 1.16 22.81 -17.19
N LEU A 759 0.01 22.79 -17.87
CA LEU A 759 -0.12 22.31 -19.24
C LEU A 759 0.64 23.21 -20.23
N SER A 760 0.56 24.53 -20.08
CA SER A 760 1.33 25.45 -20.92
C SER A 760 2.83 25.22 -20.81
N ARG A 761 3.31 24.96 -19.60
CA ARG A 761 4.72 24.66 -19.34
C ARG A 761 5.16 23.33 -19.93
N HIS A 762 4.32 22.30 -19.88
CA HIS A 762 4.60 21.01 -20.53
C HIS A 762 4.56 21.13 -22.05
N MET A 763 3.60 21.86 -22.61
CA MET A 763 3.53 22.12 -24.05
C MET A 763 4.80 22.77 -24.59
N ARG A 764 5.47 23.65 -23.82
CA ARG A 764 6.78 24.21 -24.19
C ARG A 764 7.87 23.16 -24.36
N ARG A 765 7.81 22.07 -23.61
CA ARG A 765 8.80 20.99 -23.64
C ARG A 765 8.60 20.01 -24.79
N LEU A 766 7.36 19.87 -25.25
CA LEU A 766 7.05 19.00 -26.38
C LEU A 766 7.68 19.53 -27.67
N THR A 767 8.15 18.61 -28.50
CA THR A 767 8.60 18.88 -29.88
C THR A 767 7.43 19.36 -30.76
N ALA A 768 7.72 19.95 -31.92
CA ALA A 768 6.69 20.41 -32.84
C ALA A 768 5.76 19.28 -33.30
N GLU A 769 6.31 18.07 -33.48
CA GLU A 769 5.55 16.87 -33.84
C GLU A 769 4.64 16.43 -32.68
N GLU A 770 5.17 16.30 -31.46
CA GLU A 770 4.39 15.91 -30.28
C GLU A 770 3.26 16.89 -29.97
N ARG A 771 3.49 18.20 -30.16
CA ARG A 771 2.42 19.22 -30.01
C ARG A 771 1.31 19.03 -31.03
N THR A 772 1.66 18.68 -32.27
CA THR A 772 0.68 18.43 -33.33
C THR A 772 -0.14 17.17 -33.01
N VAL A 773 0.52 16.10 -32.55
CA VAL A 773 -0.15 14.88 -32.08
C VAL A 773 -1.09 15.20 -30.93
N PHE A 774 -0.63 15.97 -29.93
CA PHE A 774 -1.43 16.41 -28.80
C PHE A 774 -2.69 17.15 -29.25
N LEU A 775 -2.56 18.15 -30.13
CA LEU A 775 -3.69 18.89 -30.66
C LEU A 775 -4.70 17.99 -31.36
N ASN A 776 -4.22 17.11 -32.25
CA ASN A 776 -5.07 16.21 -33.01
C ASN A 776 -5.82 15.22 -32.10
N MET A 777 -5.18 14.74 -31.04
CA MET A 777 -5.84 13.89 -30.04
C MET A 777 -6.97 14.62 -29.29
N GLN A 778 -6.81 15.92 -29.00
CA GLN A 778 -7.89 16.70 -28.38
C GLN A 778 -9.07 16.94 -29.33
N GLN A 779 -8.87 16.88 -30.67
CA GLN A 779 -9.96 17.06 -31.64
C GLN A 779 -11.05 15.99 -31.55
N VAL A 780 -10.77 14.84 -30.93
CA VAL A 780 -11.79 13.82 -30.62
C VAL A 780 -12.97 14.41 -29.85
N LEU A 781 -12.73 15.44 -29.01
CA LEU A 781 -13.77 16.17 -28.28
C LEU A 781 -14.76 16.95 -29.17
N ARG A 782 -14.54 17.03 -30.49
CA ARG A 782 -15.53 17.56 -31.44
C ARG A 782 -16.64 16.55 -31.78
N MET A 783 -16.45 15.26 -31.48
CA MET A 783 -17.42 14.19 -31.79
C MET A 783 -18.55 14.12 -30.77
N GLU A 784 -19.46 15.11 -30.84
CA GLU A 784 -20.51 15.32 -29.85
C GLU A 784 -21.40 14.11 -29.61
N LYS A 785 -21.87 13.48 -30.69
CA LYS A 785 -22.82 12.35 -30.63
C LYS A 785 -22.17 11.14 -29.96
N GLN A 786 -20.94 10.83 -30.33
CA GLN A 786 -20.20 9.65 -29.87
C GLN A 786 -19.77 9.79 -28.42
N ILE A 787 -19.25 10.97 -28.02
CA ILE A 787 -18.87 11.22 -26.63
C ILE A 787 -20.10 11.25 -25.72
N SER A 788 -21.20 11.85 -26.17
CA SER A 788 -22.46 11.82 -25.41
C SER A 788 -22.95 10.39 -25.19
N GLN A 789 -22.84 9.52 -26.20
CA GLN A 789 -23.18 8.10 -26.07
C GLN A 789 -22.28 7.38 -25.07
N ILE A 790 -20.96 7.61 -25.09
CA ILE A 790 -20.02 6.99 -24.12
C ILE A 790 -20.35 7.42 -22.69
N LEU A 791 -20.64 8.70 -22.47
CA LEU A 791 -21.02 9.23 -21.15
C LEU A 791 -22.34 8.63 -20.65
N ILE A 792 -23.33 8.44 -21.54
CA ILE A 792 -24.63 7.83 -21.22
C ILE A 792 -24.51 6.33 -20.97
N ASN A 793 -23.64 5.63 -21.71
CA ASN A 793 -23.47 4.17 -21.64
C ASN A 793 -22.70 3.69 -20.39
N GLY A 794 -22.41 4.58 -19.43
CA GLY A 794 -21.96 4.20 -18.10
C GLY A 794 -20.60 4.76 -17.68
N LEU A 795 -19.88 5.48 -18.54
CA LEU A 795 -18.57 6.05 -18.20
C LEU A 795 -18.62 6.91 -16.91
N ALA A 796 -19.68 7.70 -16.74
CA ALA A 796 -19.88 8.58 -15.57
C ALA A 796 -20.88 8.02 -14.53
N GLY A 797 -21.33 6.77 -14.69
CA GLY A 797 -22.31 6.12 -13.83
C GLY A 797 -23.59 6.96 -13.61
N ARG A 798 -24.09 7.02 -12.36
CA ARG A 798 -25.31 7.77 -12.00
C ARG A 798 -25.16 9.30 -12.13
N GLY A 799 -23.94 9.81 -12.32
CA GLY A 799 -23.62 11.24 -12.43
C GLY A 799 -23.56 11.79 -13.86
N PHE A 800 -23.96 11.00 -14.87
CA PHE A 800 -23.74 11.32 -16.29
C PHE A 800 -24.36 12.67 -16.73
N ALA A 801 -25.49 13.10 -16.16
CA ALA A 801 -26.14 14.36 -16.54
C ALA A 801 -25.26 15.60 -16.28
N ASN A 802 -24.52 15.60 -15.17
CA ASN A 802 -23.61 16.70 -14.82
C ASN A 802 -22.35 16.66 -15.70
N ALA A 803 -21.81 15.47 -15.98
CA ALA A 803 -20.66 15.30 -16.86
C ALA A 803 -20.97 15.71 -18.30
N LEU A 804 -22.14 15.30 -18.80
CA LEU A 804 -22.61 15.62 -20.14
C LEU A 804 -22.87 17.12 -20.32
N SER A 805 -23.56 17.75 -19.36
CA SER A 805 -23.80 19.20 -19.43
C SER A 805 -22.50 20.01 -19.36
N PHE A 806 -21.53 19.58 -18.57
CA PHE A 806 -20.19 20.18 -18.54
C PHE A 806 -19.47 20.06 -19.90
N TYR A 807 -19.42 18.84 -20.46
CA TYR A 807 -18.79 18.60 -21.76
C TYR A 807 -19.42 19.45 -22.88
N LEU A 808 -20.75 19.38 -23.03
CA LEU A 808 -21.47 20.09 -24.09
C LEU A 808 -21.29 21.62 -24.01
N SER A 809 -21.26 22.17 -22.80
CA SER A 809 -21.16 23.62 -22.60
C SER A 809 -19.76 24.19 -22.77
N ARG A 810 -18.70 23.38 -22.60
CA ARG A 810 -17.32 23.91 -22.43
C ARG A 810 -16.28 23.36 -23.38
N ARG A 811 -16.56 22.28 -24.12
CA ARG A 811 -15.60 21.72 -25.10
C ARG A 811 -15.10 22.74 -26.11
N GLY A 812 -15.97 23.65 -26.58
CA GLY A 812 -15.62 24.62 -27.62
C GLY A 812 -14.62 25.65 -27.12
N GLU A 813 -14.86 26.20 -25.92
CA GLU A 813 -13.94 27.11 -25.25
C GLU A 813 -12.59 26.43 -24.93
N TYR A 814 -12.63 25.15 -24.52
CA TYR A 814 -11.44 24.36 -24.23
C TYR A 814 -10.56 24.19 -25.47
N LEU A 815 -11.13 23.68 -26.56
CA LEU A 815 -10.39 23.41 -27.79
C LEU A 815 -9.78 24.69 -28.36
N ALA A 816 -10.54 25.80 -28.38
CA ALA A 816 -10.01 27.09 -28.82
C ALA A 816 -8.84 27.58 -27.96
N SER A 817 -8.92 27.40 -26.63
CA SER A 817 -7.84 27.78 -25.70
C SER A 817 -6.58 26.94 -25.88
N VAL A 818 -6.74 25.64 -26.14
CA VAL A 818 -5.63 24.71 -26.36
C VAL A 818 -4.96 24.95 -27.71
N GLU A 819 -5.73 25.21 -28.77
CA GLU A 819 -5.23 25.59 -30.10
C GLU A 819 -4.44 26.89 -30.04
N GLN A 820 -4.97 27.92 -29.35
CA GLN A 820 -4.27 29.19 -29.14
C GLN A 820 -2.94 28.98 -28.40
N LEU A 821 -2.96 28.18 -27.34
CA LEU A 821 -1.77 27.89 -26.54
C LEU A 821 -0.70 27.17 -27.35
N ALA A 822 -1.07 26.27 -28.26
CA ALA A 822 -0.11 25.63 -29.14
C ALA A 822 0.46 26.60 -30.20
N ALA A 823 -0.37 27.49 -30.75
CA ALA A 823 0.06 28.51 -31.69
C ALA A 823 1.07 29.50 -31.08
N GLU A 824 0.84 29.95 -29.84
CA GLU A 824 1.72 30.88 -29.11
C GLU A 824 3.15 30.37 -28.90
N HIS A 825 3.38 29.06 -28.96
CA HIS A 825 4.69 28.45 -28.72
C HIS A 825 5.33 27.88 -30.02
N SER A 826 4.65 28.03 -31.15
CA SER A 826 5.14 27.65 -32.49
C SER A 826 5.88 28.79 -33.21
N ALA A 827 5.70 30.03 -32.73
CA ALA A 827 6.50 31.21 -33.08
C ALA A 827 7.66 31.36 -32.08
#